data_AF-A0A1V6QH38-F1
#
_entry.id   AF-A0A1V6QH38-F1
#
_cell.length_a   1.000
_cell.length_b   1.000
_cell.length_c   1.000
_cell.angle_alpha   90.00
_cell.angle_beta   90.00
_cell.angle_gamma   90.00
#
_symmetry.space_group_name_H-M   'P 1'
#
loop_
_entity.id
_entity.type
_entity.pdbx_description
1 polymer ?
#
loop_
_entity_poly.entity_id
_entity_poly.type
_entity_poly.pdbx_seq_one_letter_code
_entity_poly.pdbx_strand_id
1 'polypeptide(L)'
;MFVYKRDGRKERVQFDKITARVSRLCYGLDPEHVDAAAITQKVISGVYQGVGTIELDNLAAETAAYMTVTHPDYAILAARIAVSNLHKQTKKQFSMVISDLYHYVNPKNNKPAPMISKEHYEIVMKHAEELNSAIVYDRDFNYNFFGFKTLERSYLLRINGNVAERPQHLLMRVAVGIHGEDIEKAIETYHLMSQKYFTHASPTLFNAATPQPQLASCFLVDVSADSIEGIYDTLKTCAMISKTAGGIGLNVHRIRATGSYIGGTNGSSNGIVPMLRVFNNTARYVDQGGNKRPGAFAIYLEPWHADVFEFLDLRKNHGKEEVRARDLFYALWTPDLFMKRVEANGDWTLFCPNEAPGLADVYGDEFDALYAKYEQEGRGRKTIKAQKLWYAILEAQTETGNPFMLYKDACNKKSNQKNLGTIRSSNLCTEIVEYSAPDEVAVCNLASLALPTFVDSARGEYDFGKLHEVVQVLVHNLNKIIDINYYPVPEAKKSNFRHRPIALGVNGLADAFLALRLPFDSPEARQLNIQIFETIYHGALTASCEIAKKLGTYETYPGSPVSQGILQYDMWDRTPTDLWDWASLKAKIAENGVRNSLLVAPMPTASTSQILGFNECFEPYTSNIYSRRVLAGEFQVVNPWLLKDLVDLGLWSDNMKNRIIADGGSVQNIPNIPADIKALYKTVWEISQRNILQMAADRGAYIDQSQSLNIHLKEPTMGKLTSMHFAGWKMGLKTGMYYLRTMAASAPIQFTVDQEQLLVEDTNIARSKKRTGGTGASAYSAIPRTSGAEAVTAKVAAPVEETPRTVAAPVVAAPAVEAKTEDAEAEPEDAESRAVEGDIFSDAALQCSIENKDACIMCQG
;
A
#
# COMPACT_ATOMS: atom_id res chain seq x y z
N MET A 1 -13.60 -8.14 -45.75
CA MET A 1 -13.68 -7.34 -44.51
C MET A 1 -12.81 -6.08 -44.64
N PHE A 2 -13.28 -4.94 -44.16
CA PHE A 2 -12.58 -3.64 -44.22
C PHE A 2 -12.55 -3.01 -42.82
N VAL A 3 -11.52 -2.21 -42.55
CA VAL A 3 -11.36 -1.40 -41.32
C VAL A 3 -11.36 0.09 -41.67
N TYR A 4 -11.70 0.92 -40.69
CA TYR A 4 -11.55 2.37 -40.79
C TYR A 4 -10.26 2.83 -40.13
N LYS A 5 -9.41 3.51 -40.91
CA LYS A 5 -8.23 4.20 -40.38
C LYS A 5 -8.64 5.38 -39.52
N ARG A 6 -7.67 5.86 -38.74
CA ARG A 6 -7.82 7.03 -37.85
C ARG A 6 -8.20 8.31 -38.59
N ASP A 7 -7.85 8.40 -39.87
CA ASP A 7 -8.21 9.50 -40.77
C ASP A 7 -9.51 9.26 -41.55
N GLY A 8 -10.29 8.23 -41.16
CA GLY A 8 -11.56 7.87 -41.80
C GLY A 8 -11.42 7.06 -43.10
N ARG A 9 -10.20 6.82 -43.61
CA ARG A 9 -10.02 6.03 -44.84
C ARG A 9 -10.35 4.57 -44.62
N LYS A 10 -11.06 3.97 -45.59
CA LYS A 10 -11.40 2.55 -45.62
C LYS A 10 -10.22 1.74 -46.17
N GLU A 11 -9.76 0.73 -45.44
CA GLU A 11 -8.70 -0.19 -45.89
C GLU A 11 -9.14 -1.65 -45.74
N ARG A 12 -8.69 -2.53 -46.63
CA ARG A 12 -8.97 -3.97 -46.53
C ARG A 12 -8.17 -4.58 -45.36
N VAL A 13 -8.80 -5.44 -44.56
CA VAL A 13 -8.09 -6.20 -43.53
C VAL A 13 -7.04 -7.09 -44.21
N GLN A 14 -5.77 -6.95 -43.81
CA GLN A 14 -4.65 -7.74 -44.31
C GLN A 14 -3.92 -8.38 -43.13
N PHE A 15 -3.92 -9.72 -43.09
CA PHE A 15 -3.27 -10.52 -42.04
C PHE A 15 -1.80 -10.10 -41.86
N ASP A 16 -1.07 -10.02 -42.97
CA ASP A 16 0.36 -9.70 -42.97
C ASP A 16 0.66 -8.31 -42.41
N LYS A 17 -0.23 -7.33 -42.62
CA LYS A 17 -0.05 -5.97 -42.09
C LYS A 17 -0.21 -5.92 -40.56
N ILE A 18 -1.19 -6.65 -40.03
CA ILE A 18 -1.41 -6.72 -38.58
C ILE A 18 -0.24 -7.47 -37.93
N THR A 19 0.12 -8.63 -38.50
CA THR A 19 1.24 -9.43 -38.02
C THR A 19 2.54 -8.63 -38.04
N ALA A 20 2.89 -7.99 -39.16
CA ALA A 20 4.11 -7.18 -39.28
C ALA A 20 4.16 -6.04 -38.26
N ARG A 21 3.01 -5.47 -37.88
CA ARG A 21 2.94 -4.45 -36.84
C ARG A 21 3.21 -5.04 -35.46
N VAL A 22 2.61 -6.17 -35.12
CA VAL A 22 2.83 -6.85 -33.83
C VAL A 22 4.28 -7.31 -33.73
N SER A 23 4.83 -7.93 -34.79
CA SER A 23 6.22 -8.40 -34.84
C SER A 23 7.24 -7.28 -34.63
N ARG A 24 6.99 -6.05 -35.13
CA ARG A 24 7.86 -4.89 -34.87
C ARG A 24 7.95 -4.51 -33.39
N LEU A 25 6.95 -4.89 -32.58
CA LEU A 25 6.91 -4.64 -31.14
C LEU A 25 7.49 -5.81 -30.32
N CYS A 26 7.88 -6.92 -30.97
CA CYS A 26 8.48 -8.08 -30.32
C CYS A 26 10.01 -7.99 -30.10
N TYR A 27 10.61 -6.80 -30.24
CA TYR A 27 12.07 -6.65 -30.08
C TYR A 27 12.53 -7.07 -28.67
N GLY A 28 13.54 -7.92 -28.59
CA GLY A 28 14.09 -8.42 -27.32
C GLY A 28 13.13 -9.28 -26.50
N LEU A 29 12.02 -9.74 -27.08
CA LEU A 29 11.16 -10.77 -26.50
C LEU A 29 11.61 -12.15 -26.99
N ASP A 30 11.28 -13.20 -26.23
CA ASP A 30 11.61 -14.58 -26.60
C ASP A 30 10.92 -15.00 -27.93
N PRO A 31 11.69 -15.24 -29.01
CA PRO A 31 11.12 -15.60 -30.30
C PRO A 31 10.58 -17.05 -30.36
N GLU A 32 10.96 -17.92 -29.42
CA GLU A 32 10.45 -19.29 -29.37
C GLU A 32 9.03 -19.36 -28.77
N HIS A 33 8.72 -18.44 -27.86
CA HIS A 33 7.46 -18.44 -27.11
C HIS A 33 6.48 -17.33 -27.53
N VAL A 34 6.96 -16.20 -28.05
CA VAL A 34 6.10 -15.07 -28.46
C VAL A 34 5.79 -15.12 -29.96
N ASP A 35 4.63 -15.70 -30.29
CA ASP A 35 4.12 -15.74 -31.67
C ASP A 35 3.16 -14.56 -31.97
N ALA A 36 3.59 -13.67 -32.85
CA ALA A 36 2.80 -12.55 -33.37
C ALA A 36 1.68 -12.99 -34.33
N ALA A 37 1.87 -14.10 -35.05
CA ALA A 37 0.87 -14.65 -35.96
C ALA A 37 -0.30 -15.24 -35.16
N ALA A 38 -0.03 -15.95 -34.06
CA ALA A 38 -1.06 -16.44 -33.15
C ALA A 38 -1.96 -15.32 -32.59
N ILE A 39 -1.37 -14.18 -32.19
CA ILE A 39 -2.16 -13.00 -31.78
C ILE A 39 -3.05 -12.55 -32.95
N THR A 40 -2.47 -12.43 -34.15
CA THR A 40 -3.18 -11.92 -35.31
C THR A 40 -4.35 -12.83 -35.72
N GLN A 41 -4.18 -14.15 -35.65
CA GLN A 41 -5.25 -15.13 -35.90
C GLN A 41 -6.41 -14.96 -34.92
N LYS A 42 -6.10 -14.87 -33.62
CA LYS A 42 -7.11 -14.65 -32.57
C LYS A 42 -7.84 -13.32 -32.75
N VAL A 43 -7.10 -12.24 -33.01
CA VAL A 43 -7.68 -10.91 -33.27
C VAL A 43 -8.64 -10.94 -34.46
N ILE A 44 -8.24 -11.53 -35.59
CA ILE A 44 -9.09 -11.57 -36.81
C ILE A 44 -10.40 -12.32 -36.57
N SER A 45 -10.40 -13.36 -35.73
CA SER A 45 -11.61 -14.10 -35.38
C SER A 45 -12.65 -13.23 -34.65
N GLY A 46 -12.21 -12.22 -33.91
CA GLY A 46 -13.06 -11.26 -33.19
C GLY A 46 -13.42 -9.99 -33.96
N VAL A 47 -12.94 -9.84 -35.20
CA VAL A 47 -13.14 -8.60 -35.98
C VAL A 47 -14.42 -8.66 -36.81
N TYR A 48 -15.21 -7.58 -36.76
CA TYR A 48 -16.38 -7.37 -37.61
C TYR A 48 -16.10 -6.34 -38.72
N GLN A 49 -16.96 -6.33 -39.75
CA GLN A 49 -16.82 -5.39 -40.86
C GLN A 49 -17.08 -3.95 -40.40
N GLY A 50 -16.11 -3.06 -40.62
CA GLY A 50 -16.20 -1.65 -40.23
C GLY A 50 -15.55 -1.33 -38.89
N VAL A 51 -14.82 -2.26 -38.26
CA VAL A 51 -14.06 -1.99 -37.04
C VAL A 51 -13.07 -0.83 -37.23
N GLY A 52 -12.89 -0.01 -36.20
CA GLY A 52 -11.87 1.03 -36.18
C GLY A 52 -10.47 0.46 -35.98
N THR A 53 -9.44 1.06 -36.59
CA THR A 53 -8.04 0.67 -36.34
C THR A 53 -7.59 0.89 -34.88
N ILE A 54 -8.28 1.74 -34.11
CA ILE A 54 -8.05 1.91 -32.67
C ILE A 54 -8.59 0.70 -31.88
N GLU A 55 -9.80 0.27 -32.20
CA GLU A 55 -10.44 -0.90 -31.59
C GLU A 55 -9.65 -2.17 -31.90
N LEU A 56 -9.16 -2.29 -33.14
CA LEU A 56 -8.29 -3.40 -33.55
C LEU A 56 -7.00 -3.47 -32.70
N ASP A 57 -6.37 -2.33 -32.43
CA ASP A 57 -5.17 -2.26 -31.61
C ASP A 57 -5.46 -2.59 -30.13
N ASN A 58 -6.62 -2.17 -29.62
CA ASN A 58 -7.06 -2.51 -28.26
C ASN A 58 -7.31 -4.02 -28.13
N LEU A 59 -8.01 -4.61 -29.10
CA LEU A 59 -8.26 -6.05 -29.14
C LEU A 59 -6.95 -6.85 -29.23
N ALA A 60 -5.97 -6.36 -30.01
CA ALA A 60 -4.64 -6.98 -30.08
C ALA A 60 -3.88 -6.91 -28.75
N ALA A 61 -3.95 -5.77 -28.05
CA ALA A 61 -3.33 -5.62 -26.74
C ALA A 61 -3.99 -6.53 -25.68
N GLU A 62 -5.33 -6.61 -25.69
CA GLU A 62 -6.10 -7.47 -24.79
C GLU A 62 -5.84 -8.95 -25.06
N THR A 63 -5.81 -9.35 -26.34
CA THR A 63 -5.47 -10.73 -26.74
C THR A 63 -4.07 -11.11 -26.29
N ALA A 64 -3.08 -10.22 -26.48
CA ALA A 64 -1.73 -10.44 -25.97
C ALA A 64 -1.73 -10.53 -24.43
N ALA A 65 -2.50 -9.71 -23.72
CA ALA A 65 -2.59 -9.77 -22.26
C ALA A 65 -3.18 -11.12 -21.78
N TYR A 66 -4.18 -11.68 -22.46
CA TYR A 66 -4.71 -13.02 -22.16
C TYR A 66 -3.66 -14.12 -22.36
N MET A 67 -2.70 -13.93 -23.27
CA MET A 67 -1.61 -14.87 -23.53
C MET A 67 -0.45 -14.76 -22.51
N THR A 68 -0.53 -13.87 -21.52
CA THR A 68 0.46 -13.77 -20.43
C THR A 68 0.60 -15.08 -19.66
N VAL A 69 -0.48 -15.88 -19.56
CA VAL A 69 -0.44 -17.20 -18.92
C VAL A 69 0.43 -18.21 -19.68
N THR A 70 0.73 -17.95 -20.96
CA THR A 70 1.60 -18.80 -21.77
C THR A 70 3.08 -18.43 -21.56
N HIS A 71 3.40 -17.13 -21.61
CA HIS A 71 4.76 -16.62 -21.41
C HIS A 71 4.72 -15.17 -20.90
N PRO A 72 5.62 -14.75 -19.98
CA PRO A 72 5.56 -13.43 -19.35
C PRO A 72 5.78 -12.28 -20.35
N ASP A 73 6.53 -12.52 -21.44
CA ASP A 73 6.78 -11.51 -22.46
C ASP A 73 5.52 -11.05 -23.22
N TYR A 74 4.45 -11.85 -23.21
CA TYR A 74 3.16 -11.41 -23.75
C TYR A 74 2.58 -10.22 -22.99
N ALA A 75 2.85 -10.09 -21.68
CA ALA A 75 2.45 -8.92 -20.91
C ALA A 75 3.20 -7.66 -21.36
N ILE A 76 4.48 -7.80 -21.71
CA ILE A 76 5.31 -6.71 -22.26
C ILE A 76 4.79 -6.33 -23.65
N LEU A 77 4.54 -7.31 -24.51
CA LEU A 77 3.99 -7.09 -25.85
C LEU A 77 2.63 -6.40 -25.80
N ALA A 78 1.72 -6.85 -24.92
CA ALA A 78 0.42 -6.24 -24.70
C ALA A 78 0.55 -4.75 -24.32
N ALA A 79 1.46 -4.43 -23.40
CA ALA A 79 1.75 -3.06 -23.02
C ALA A 79 2.28 -2.24 -24.19
N ARG A 80 3.23 -2.79 -24.97
CA ARG A 80 3.81 -2.11 -26.14
C ARG A 80 2.77 -1.82 -27.22
N ILE A 81 1.84 -2.74 -27.47
CA ILE A 81 0.73 -2.51 -28.40
C ILE A 81 -0.15 -1.37 -27.90
N ALA A 82 -0.53 -1.38 -26.62
CA ALA A 82 -1.37 -0.35 -26.02
C ALA A 82 -0.69 1.04 -26.02
N VAL A 83 0.58 1.12 -25.66
CA VAL A 83 1.38 2.35 -25.68
C VAL A 83 1.57 2.87 -27.11
N SER A 84 1.90 1.99 -28.06
CA SER A 84 2.00 2.35 -29.48
C SER A 84 0.67 2.89 -30.02
N ASN A 85 -0.44 2.32 -29.57
CA ASN A 85 -1.78 2.81 -29.89
C ASN A 85 -1.98 4.24 -29.36
N LEU A 86 -1.69 4.47 -28.08
CA LEU A 86 -1.78 5.78 -27.43
C LEU A 86 -0.92 6.85 -28.09
N HIS A 87 0.34 6.54 -28.39
CA HIS A 87 1.27 7.47 -29.05
C HIS A 87 0.73 7.98 -30.38
N LYS A 88 -0.02 7.12 -31.06
CA LYS A 88 -0.56 7.37 -32.37
C LYS A 88 -1.92 8.11 -32.29
N GLN A 89 -2.46 8.33 -31.09
CA GLN A 89 -3.67 9.13 -30.77
C GLN A 89 -3.34 10.45 -30.06
N THR A 90 -2.11 10.62 -29.58
CA THR A 90 -1.67 11.77 -28.77
C THR A 90 -0.64 12.60 -29.50
N LYS A 91 -0.60 13.92 -29.23
CA LYS A 91 0.48 14.78 -29.71
C LYS A 91 1.81 14.34 -29.10
N LYS A 92 2.90 14.44 -29.86
CA LYS A 92 4.23 14.05 -29.36
C LYS A 92 4.79 15.10 -28.40
N GLN A 93 4.89 16.35 -28.81
CA GLN A 93 5.54 17.42 -28.02
C GLN A 93 4.75 17.74 -26.74
N PHE A 94 5.45 17.83 -25.62
CA PHE A 94 4.88 18.10 -24.29
C PHE A 94 4.27 19.49 -24.19
N SER A 95 4.99 20.52 -24.64
CA SER A 95 4.47 21.90 -24.60
C SER A 95 3.15 22.05 -25.37
N MET A 96 2.99 21.38 -26.51
CA MET A 96 1.74 21.40 -27.28
C MET A 96 0.57 20.76 -26.51
N VAL A 97 0.82 19.66 -25.79
CA VAL A 97 -0.21 19.02 -24.94
C VAL A 97 -0.58 19.93 -23.77
N ILE A 98 0.40 20.55 -23.10
CA ILE A 98 0.16 21.52 -22.03
C ILE A 98 -0.64 22.72 -22.53
N SER A 99 -0.35 23.21 -23.74
CA SER A 99 -1.12 24.29 -24.36
C SER A 99 -2.58 23.88 -24.63
N ASP A 100 -2.83 22.68 -25.15
CA ASP A 100 -4.20 22.18 -25.35
C ASP A 100 -4.97 22.06 -24.03
N LEU A 101 -4.31 21.58 -22.97
CA LEU A 101 -4.91 21.41 -21.65
C LEU A 101 -5.19 22.75 -20.95
N TYR A 102 -4.34 23.74 -21.15
CA TYR A 102 -4.53 25.10 -20.62
C TYR A 102 -5.66 25.84 -21.36
N HIS A 103 -5.68 25.78 -22.70
CA HIS A 103 -6.69 26.45 -23.51
C HIS A 103 -8.01 25.65 -23.65
N TYR A 104 -8.21 24.62 -22.83
CA TYR A 104 -9.42 23.81 -22.90
C TYR A 104 -10.68 24.65 -22.61
N VAL A 105 -11.64 24.56 -23.53
CA VAL A 105 -12.97 25.16 -23.41
C VAL A 105 -13.99 24.03 -23.32
N ASN A 106 -14.84 24.07 -22.30
CA ASN A 106 -15.86 23.03 -22.13
C ASN A 106 -16.89 23.13 -23.28
N PRO A 107 -17.06 22.08 -24.10
CA PRO A 107 -17.88 22.14 -25.30
C PRO A 107 -19.38 22.28 -25.01
N LYS A 108 -19.82 21.96 -23.79
CA LYS A 108 -21.25 22.05 -23.41
C LYS A 108 -21.69 23.44 -23.00
N ASN A 109 -20.77 24.28 -22.51
CA ASN A 109 -21.11 25.62 -22.01
C ASN A 109 -20.22 26.75 -22.57
N ASN A 110 -19.25 26.41 -23.42
CA ASN A 110 -18.30 27.33 -24.06
C ASN A 110 -17.49 28.21 -23.08
N LYS A 111 -17.34 27.77 -21.81
CA LYS A 111 -16.52 28.47 -20.83
C LYS A 111 -15.09 27.89 -20.79
N PRO A 112 -14.05 28.75 -20.67
CA PRO A 112 -12.70 28.29 -20.38
C PRO A 112 -12.68 27.46 -19.08
N ALA A 113 -12.07 26.29 -19.14
CA ALA A 113 -11.94 25.37 -18.02
C ALA A 113 -10.52 24.77 -18.01
N PRO A 114 -9.48 25.60 -17.79
CA PRO A 114 -8.09 25.16 -17.89
C PRO A 114 -7.82 23.99 -16.95
N MET A 115 -7.10 22.97 -17.45
CA MET A 115 -6.67 21.82 -16.64
C MET A 115 -5.24 22.00 -16.10
N ILE A 116 -4.51 23.00 -16.59
CA ILE A 116 -3.17 23.40 -16.13
C ILE A 116 -3.27 24.80 -15.52
N SER A 117 -2.52 25.08 -14.46
CA SER A 117 -2.48 26.43 -13.90
C SER A 117 -1.77 27.40 -14.85
N LYS A 118 -2.17 28.68 -14.83
CA LYS A 118 -1.56 29.71 -15.67
C LYS A 118 -0.04 29.82 -15.46
N GLU A 119 0.38 29.80 -14.19
CA GLU A 119 1.80 29.85 -13.81
C GLU A 119 2.61 28.71 -14.45
N HIS A 120 2.16 27.46 -14.31
CA HIS A 120 2.88 26.32 -14.88
C HIS A 120 2.82 26.30 -16.41
N TYR A 121 1.73 26.75 -17.02
CA TYR A 121 1.66 26.95 -18.46
C TYR A 121 2.75 27.93 -18.94
N GLU A 122 2.89 29.08 -18.27
CA GLU A 122 3.89 30.09 -18.62
C GLU A 122 5.33 29.55 -18.46
N ILE A 123 5.62 28.84 -17.37
CA ILE A 123 6.92 28.17 -17.14
C ILE A 123 7.22 27.17 -18.25
N VAL A 124 6.27 26.30 -18.59
CA VAL A 124 6.46 25.29 -19.65
C VAL A 124 6.66 25.95 -21.02
N MET A 125 5.92 27.02 -21.34
CA MET A 125 6.10 27.71 -22.61
C MET A 125 7.45 28.42 -22.69
N LYS A 126 7.92 29.02 -21.59
CA LYS A 126 9.21 29.70 -21.48
C LYS A 126 10.39 28.73 -21.70
N HIS A 127 10.30 27.53 -21.14
CA HIS A 127 11.36 26.51 -21.19
C HIS A 127 11.02 25.33 -22.13
N ALA A 128 10.19 25.58 -23.14
CA ALA A 128 9.60 24.52 -23.96
C ALA A 128 10.65 23.65 -24.67
N GLU A 129 11.74 24.23 -25.18
CA GLU A 129 12.77 23.49 -25.92
C GLU A 129 13.52 22.50 -25.01
N GLU A 130 13.93 22.96 -23.83
CA GLU A 130 14.65 22.15 -22.84
C GLU A 130 13.75 21.01 -22.30
N LEU A 131 12.52 21.34 -21.89
CA LEU A 131 11.58 20.35 -21.36
C LEU A 131 11.13 19.33 -22.41
N ASN A 132 10.92 19.75 -23.67
CA ASN A 132 10.54 18.83 -24.74
C ASN A 132 11.69 17.87 -25.11
N SER A 133 12.93 18.33 -25.08
CA SER A 133 14.10 17.53 -25.46
C SER A 133 14.55 16.57 -24.35
N ALA A 134 14.31 16.92 -23.07
CA ALA A 134 14.59 16.04 -21.93
C ALA A 134 13.72 14.77 -21.91
N ILE A 135 12.53 14.79 -22.53
CA ILE A 135 11.58 13.67 -22.49
C ILE A 135 12.03 12.51 -23.39
N VAL A 136 12.11 11.32 -22.78
CA VAL A 136 12.43 10.06 -23.47
C VAL A 136 11.17 9.21 -23.61
N TYR A 137 10.49 9.30 -24.76
CA TYR A 137 9.23 8.56 -25.01
C TYR A 137 9.35 7.04 -25.02
N ASP A 138 10.56 6.50 -25.23
CA ASP A 138 10.77 5.05 -25.19
C ASP A 138 10.53 4.48 -23.78
N ARG A 139 10.61 5.31 -22.74
CA ARG A 139 10.29 4.92 -21.36
C ARG A 139 8.81 4.59 -21.16
N ASP A 140 7.91 5.01 -22.06
CA ASP A 140 6.51 4.57 -22.02
C ASP A 140 6.37 3.05 -22.26
N PHE A 141 7.33 2.42 -22.94
CA PHE A 141 7.32 0.98 -23.19
C PHE A 141 7.82 0.14 -22.00
N ASN A 142 8.24 0.79 -20.91
CA ASN A 142 8.67 0.11 -19.68
C ASN A 142 7.49 -0.25 -18.75
N TYR A 143 6.28 0.24 -19.02
CA TYR A 143 5.09 -0.15 -18.27
C TYR A 143 4.60 -1.54 -18.69
N ASN A 144 4.08 -2.31 -17.75
CA ASN A 144 3.30 -3.50 -18.09
C ASN A 144 1.86 -3.11 -18.47
N PHE A 145 1.11 -4.05 -19.04
CA PHE A 145 -0.22 -3.76 -19.57
C PHE A 145 -1.18 -3.19 -18.51
N PHE A 146 -1.20 -3.79 -17.32
CA PHE A 146 -2.12 -3.37 -16.25
C PHE A 146 -1.73 -2.03 -15.63
N GLY A 147 -0.44 -1.78 -15.42
CA GLY A 147 0.07 -0.49 -14.96
C GLY A 147 -0.26 0.62 -15.95
N PHE A 148 -0.06 0.37 -17.24
CA PHE A 148 -0.47 1.29 -18.30
C PHE A 148 -2.00 1.54 -18.31
N LYS A 149 -2.82 0.50 -18.20
CA LYS A 149 -4.29 0.64 -18.15
C LYS A 149 -4.76 1.41 -16.92
N THR A 150 -4.03 1.31 -15.81
CA THR A 150 -4.29 2.10 -14.60
C THR A 150 -4.04 3.57 -14.83
N LEU A 151 -2.89 3.90 -15.45
CA LEU A 151 -2.57 5.27 -15.85
C LEU A 151 -3.63 5.82 -16.82
N GLU A 152 -3.95 5.05 -17.86
CA GLU A 152 -4.93 5.42 -18.88
C GLU A 152 -6.30 5.73 -18.27
N ARG A 153 -6.79 4.88 -17.34
CA ARG A 153 -8.11 5.02 -16.74
C ARG A 153 -8.23 6.31 -15.91
N SER A 154 -7.26 6.59 -15.04
CA SER A 154 -7.47 7.56 -13.95
C SER A 154 -6.45 8.70 -13.88
N TYR A 155 -5.24 8.55 -14.43
CA TYR A 155 -4.13 9.48 -14.18
C TYR A 155 -3.85 10.41 -15.36
N LEU A 156 -3.93 9.92 -16.60
CA LEU A 156 -3.65 10.74 -17.77
C LEU A 156 -4.79 11.73 -18.02
N LEU A 157 -4.47 13.03 -18.12
CA LEU A 157 -5.48 14.06 -18.38
C LEU A 157 -6.15 13.85 -19.75
N ARG A 158 -7.45 14.20 -19.81
CA ARG A 158 -8.32 13.92 -20.96
C ARG A 158 -8.97 15.19 -21.49
N ILE A 159 -9.06 15.31 -22.81
CA ILE A 159 -9.82 16.35 -23.52
C ILE A 159 -11.02 15.67 -24.18
N ASN A 160 -12.23 16.11 -23.83
CA ASN A 160 -13.48 15.56 -24.37
C ASN A 160 -13.59 14.03 -24.24
N GLY A 161 -13.11 13.47 -23.13
CA GLY A 161 -13.09 12.03 -22.87
C GLY A 161 -11.90 11.27 -23.48
N ASN A 162 -11.16 11.87 -24.41
CA ASN A 162 -9.99 11.27 -25.04
C ASN A 162 -8.72 11.60 -24.27
N VAL A 163 -7.82 10.64 -24.14
CA VAL A 163 -6.53 10.83 -23.46
C VAL A 163 -5.66 11.83 -24.23
N ALA A 164 -5.21 12.88 -23.55
CA ALA A 164 -4.34 13.90 -24.11
C ALA A 164 -2.87 13.68 -23.72
N GLU A 165 -2.63 13.26 -22.48
CA GLU A 165 -1.28 13.01 -21.96
C GLU A 165 -0.76 11.62 -22.30
N ARG A 166 0.54 11.53 -22.61
CA ARG A 166 1.31 10.29 -22.49
C ARG A 166 1.82 10.13 -21.06
N PRO A 167 2.23 8.93 -20.62
CA PRO A 167 2.85 8.76 -19.31
C PRO A 167 4.04 9.69 -19.09
N GLN A 168 4.92 9.88 -20.09
CA GLN A 168 6.00 10.87 -19.96
C GLN A 168 5.53 12.31 -19.77
N HIS A 169 4.41 12.71 -20.38
CA HIS A 169 3.84 14.05 -20.18
C HIS A 169 3.34 14.24 -18.76
N LEU A 170 2.65 13.23 -18.22
CA LEU A 170 2.23 13.22 -16.82
C LEU A 170 3.43 13.37 -15.87
N LEU A 171 4.51 12.60 -16.09
CA LEU A 171 5.69 12.67 -15.22
C LEU A 171 6.40 14.02 -15.31
N MET A 172 6.54 14.60 -16.51
CA MET A 172 7.13 15.93 -16.66
C MET A 172 6.24 17.02 -16.07
N ARG A 173 4.90 16.93 -16.24
CA ARG A 173 3.95 17.83 -15.59
C ARG A 173 4.08 17.79 -14.07
N VAL A 174 4.21 16.60 -13.48
CA VAL A 174 4.40 16.45 -12.04
C VAL A 174 5.72 17.08 -11.60
N ALA A 175 6.81 16.84 -12.32
CA ALA A 175 8.11 17.40 -11.98
C ALA A 175 8.12 18.93 -12.06
N VAL A 176 7.62 19.52 -13.15
CA VAL A 176 7.47 20.99 -13.27
C VAL A 176 6.49 21.52 -12.21
N GLY A 177 5.43 20.77 -11.91
CA GLY A 177 4.48 21.09 -10.85
C GLY A 177 5.09 21.16 -9.45
N ILE A 178 6.16 20.43 -9.18
CA ILE A 178 6.87 20.44 -7.89
C ILE A 178 7.98 21.50 -7.86
N HIS A 179 8.72 21.64 -8.96
CA HIS A 179 9.95 22.44 -8.99
C HIS A 179 9.76 23.85 -9.57
N GLY A 180 8.66 24.12 -10.28
CA GLY A 180 8.40 25.42 -10.89
C GLY A 180 9.50 25.82 -11.87
N GLU A 181 10.10 27.00 -11.66
CA GLU A 181 11.19 27.55 -12.49
C GLU A 181 12.55 26.86 -12.30
N ASP A 182 12.68 25.94 -11.33
CA ASP A 182 13.89 25.15 -11.10
C ASP A 182 13.95 23.95 -12.06
N ILE A 183 14.26 24.23 -13.33
CA ILE A 183 14.19 23.26 -14.44
C ILE A 183 15.20 22.13 -14.29
N GLU A 184 16.40 22.40 -13.77
CA GLU A 184 17.40 21.37 -13.51
C GLU A 184 16.84 20.30 -12.57
N LYS A 185 16.23 20.72 -11.46
CA LYS A 185 15.61 19.79 -10.51
C LYS A 185 14.31 19.16 -11.04
N ALA A 186 13.56 19.86 -11.88
CA ALA A 186 12.43 19.25 -12.59
C ALA A 186 12.90 18.09 -13.48
N ILE A 187 13.99 18.27 -14.24
CA ILE A 187 14.54 17.23 -15.12
C ILE A 187 15.14 16.07 -14.32
N GLU A 188 15.85 16.33 -13.21
CA GLU A 188 16.34 15.30 -12.28
C GLU A 188 15.18 14.43 -11.77
N THR A 189 14.13 15.05 -11.23
CA THR A 189 12.93 14.35 -10.76
C THR A 189 12.22 13.59 -11.88
N TYR A 190 12.07 14.19 -13.06
CA TYR A 190 11.50 13.52 -14.22
C TYR A 190 12.29 12.26 -14.58
N HIS A 191 13.62 12.33 -14.63
CA HIS A 191 14.44 11.18 -14.99
C HIS A 191 14.31 10.05 -13.98
N LEU A 192 14.38 10.36 -12.68
CA LEU A 192 14.23 9.35 -11.63
C LEU A 192 12.85 8.70 -11.63
N MET A 193 11.78 9.49 -11.79
CA MET A 193 10.41 8.96 -11.87
C MET A 193 10.19 8.12 -13.14
N SER A 194 10.64 8.58 -14.30
CA SER A 194 10.46 7.86 -15.57
C SER A 194 11.34 6.62 -15.71
N GLN A 195 12.42 6.53 -14.94
CA GLN A 195 13.22 5.30 -14.74
C GLN A 195 12.67 4.42 -13.60
N LYS A 196 11.54 4.81 -13.00
CA LYS A 196 10.82 4.09 -11.94
C LYS A 196 11.55 3.98 -10.60
N TYR A 197 12.55 4.80 -10.30
CA TYR A 197 13.23 4.74 -8.99
C TYR A 197 12.29 5.07 -7.82
N PHE A 198 11.34 5.98 -8.05
CA PHE A 198 10.27 6.29 -7.10
C PHE A 198 9.03 6.80 -7.85
N THR A 199 7.93 6.93 -7.11
CA THR A 199 6.75 7.66 -7.56
C THR A 199 6.15 8.46 -6.40
N HIS A 200 5.59 9.63 -6.71
CA HIS A 200 4.74 10.36 -5.78
C HIS A 200 3.38 9.69 -5.63
N ALA A 201 2.68 9.99 -4.54
CA ALA A 201 1.34 9.49 -4.29
C ALA A 201 0.30 10.00 -5.31
N SER A 202 -0.82 9.29 -5.41
CA SER A 202 -1.86 9.56 -6.41
C SER A 202 -2.34 11.01 -6.46
N PRO A 203 -2.60 11.71 -5.32
CA PRO A 203 -3.02 13.12 -5.37
C PRO A 203 -1.99 14.03 -6.03
N THR A 204 -0.70 13.79 -5.80
CA THR A 204 0.37 14.53 -6.49
C THR A 204 0.37 14.24 -7.98
N LEU A 205 0.22 12.98 -8.40
CA LEU A 205 0.15 12.61 -9.82
C LEU A 205 -1.07 13.20 -10.53
N PHE A 206 -2.22 13.30 -9.83
CA PHE A 206 -3.44 13.89 -10.35
C PHE A 206 -3.36 15.41 -10.50
N ASN A 207 -2.83 16.09 -9.48
CA ASN A 207 -3.10 17.51 -9.27
C ASN A 207 -1.88 18.42 -9.45
N ALA A 208 -0.65 17.89 -9.53
CA ALA A 208 0.53 18.73 -9.77
C ALA A 208 0.40 19.52 -11.09
N ALA A 209 0.75 20.81 -11.03
CA ALA A 209 0.59 21.82 -12.07
C ALA A 209 -0.86 22.13 -12.51
N THR A 210 -1.88 21.61 -11.82
CA THR A 210 -3.29 21.95 -12.08
C THR A 210 -3.72 23.23 -11.34
N PRO A 211 -4.87 23.86 -11.66
CA PRO A 211 -5.28 25.14 -11.05
C PRO A 211 -5.43 25.14 -9.52
N GLN A 212 -5.74 24.00 -8.90
CA GLN A 212 -5.85 23.85 -7.45
C GLN A 212 -5.08 22.59 -7.03
N PRO A 213 -3.75 22.69 -6.88
CA PRO A 213 -2.89 21.53 -6.68
C PRO A 213 -2.98 21.03 -5.24
N GLN A 214 -4.02 20.25 -4.92
CA GLN A 214 -4.07 19.48 -3.67
C GLN A 214 -3.23 18.20 -3.88
N LEU A 215 -2.07 18.15 -3.25
CA LEU A 215 -1.03 17.13 -3.46
C LEU A 215 -0.91 16.16 -2.27
N ALA A 216 -1.40 16.57 -1.09
CA ALA A 216 -1.37 15.78 0.14
C ALA A 216 -2.42 14.66 0.12
N SER A 217 -2.11 13.53 0.76
CA SER A 217 -2.96 12.33 0.67
C SER A 217 -3.85 12.08 1.88
N CYS A 218 -3.36 12.41 3.08
CA CYS A 218 -4.01 12.05 4.33
C CYS A 218 -4.06 13.24 5.28
N PHE A 219 -5.13 13.28 6.06
CA PHE A 219 -5.38 14.31 7.06
C PHE A 219 -5.75 13.67 8.39
N LEU A 220 -5.23 14.19 9.50
CA LEU A 220 -5.61 13.76 10.85
C LEU A 220 -6.35 14.91 11.52
N VAL A 221 -7.59 14.65 11.92
CA VAL A 221 -8.52 15.65 12.45
C VAL A 221 -8.80 15.33 13.91
N ASP A 222 -8.65 16.34 14.77
CA ASP A 222 -9.15 16.32 16.13
C ASP A 222 -10.55 16.92 16.19
N VAL A 223 -11.41 16.32 17.01
CA VAL A 223 -12.74 16.87 17.21
C VAL A 223 -12.61 18.20 17.97
N SER A 224 -13.18 19.27 17.39
CA SER A 224 -12.93 20.63 17.88
C SER A 224 -13.37 20.82 19.33
N ALA A 225 -14.55 20.29 19.68
CA ALA A 225 -15.10 20.30 21.03
C ALA A 225 -16.19 19.24 21.20
N ASP A 226 -16.43 18.81 22.45
CA ASP A 226 -17.60 18.01 22.84
C ASP A 226 -18.87 18.89 22.93
N SER A 227 -19.27 19.43 21.78
CA SER A 227 -20.46 20.27 21.60
C SER A 227 -21.01 20.09 20.18
N ILE A 228 -22.28 20.45 19.97
CA ILE A 228 -22.88 20.37 18.63
C ILE A 228 -22.12 21.26 17.63
N GLU A 229 -21.74 22.47 18.04
CA GLU A 229 -20.94 23.38 17.20
C GLU A 229 -19.60 22.74 16.82
N GLY A 230 -18.83 22.23 17.79
CA GLY A 230 -17.55 21.58 17.53
C GLY A 230 -17.67 20.33 16.64
N ILE A 231 -18.71 19.53 16.83
CA ILE A 231 -18.99 18.34 16.00
C ILE A 231 -19.29 18.76 14.55
N TYR A 232 -20.12 19.77 14.33
CA TYR A 232 -20.51 20.20 12.98
C TYR A 232 -19.40 20.98 12.27
N ASP A 233 -18.56 21.74 13.00
CA ASP A 233 -17.34 22.34 12.45
C ASP A 233 -16.35 21.25 12.01
N THR A 234 -16.17 20.21 12.83
CA THR A 234 -15.35 19.05 12.47
C THR A 234 -15.90 18.33 11.23
N LEU A 235 -17.23 18.17 11.13
CA LEU A 235 -17.88 17.58 9.97
C LEU A 235 -17.67 18.40 8.69
N LYS A 236 -17.79 19.74 8.79
CA LYS A 236 -17.50 20.67 7.70
C LYS A 236 -16.04 20.54 7.25
N THR A 237 -15.10 20.50 8.19
CA THR A 237 -13.67 20.27 7.90
C THR A 237 -13.47 18.96 7.15
N CYS A 238 -14.10 17.87 7.61
CA CYS A 238 -14.03 16.58 6.93
C CYS A 238 -14.62 16.62 5.52
N ALA A 239 -15.76 17.28 5.32
CA ALA A 239 -16.37 17.44 4.01
C ALA A 239 -15.47 18.23 3.04
N MET A 240 -14.84 19.31 3.51
CA MET A 240 -13.93 20.13 2.69
C MET A 240 -12.67 19.37 2.29
N ILE A 241 -12.11 18.55 3.19
CA ILE A 241 -10.97 17.68 2.89
C ILE A 241 -11.37 16.58 1.90
N SER A 242 -12.50 15.90 2.14
CA SER A 242 -13.00 14.81 1.28
C SER A 242 -13.31 15.31 -0.14
N LYS A 243 -13.85 16.53 -0.28
CA LYS A 243 -14.10 17.16 -1.59
C LYS A 243 -12.86 17.17 -2.48
N THR A 244 -11.68 17.31 -1.89
CA THR A 244 -10.39 17.34 -2.60
C THR A 244 -9.64 16.00 -2.56
N ALA A 245 -10.36 14.89 -2.35
CA ALA A 245 -9.83 13.53 -2.38
C ALA A 245 -8.85 13.14 -1.25
N GLY A 246 -8.86 13.86 -0.13
CA GLY A 246 -8.08 13.53 1.06
C GLY A 246 -8.73 12.43 1.90
N GLY A 247 -7.94 11.42 2.30
CA GLY A 247 -8.36 10.42 3.30
C GLY A 247 -8.23 10.97 4.72
N ILE A 248 -9.14 10.60 5.63
CA ILE A 248 -9.22 11.21 6.97
C ILE A 248 -9.04 10.16 8.07
N GLY A 249 -8.19 10.46 9.05
CA GLY A 249 -8.25 9.86 10.38
C GLY A 249 -8.89 10.86 11.34
N LEU A 250 -10.00 10.48 12.00
CA LEU A 250 -10.73 11.33 12.93
C LEU A 250 -10.75 10.67 14.31
N ASN A 251 -10.23 11.36 15.32
CA ASN A 251 -10.33 10.87 16.70
C ASN A 251 -11.60 11.43 17.37
N VAL A 252 -12.31 10.58 18.11
CA VAL A 252 -13.58 10.93 18.77
C VAL A 252 -13.57 10.63 20.27
N HIS A 253 -12.39 10.39 20.86
CA HIS A 253 -12.20 10.01 22.26
C HIS A 253 -12.82 10.98 23.27
N ARG A 254 -12.94 12.24 22.86
CA ARG A 254 -13.36 13.36 23.72
C ARG A 254 -14.87 13.61 23.67
N ILE A 255 -15.62 12.91 22.81
CA ILE A 255 -17.08 13.06 22.71
C ILE A 255 -17.78 12.26 23.81
N ARG A 256 -18.72 12.87 24.52
CA ARG A 256 -19.41 12.23 25.64
C ARG A 256 -20.20 10.98 25.21
N ALA A 257 -20.16 9.96 26.06
CA ALA A 257 -20.84 8.69 25.83
C ALA A 257 -22.37 8.75 26.01
N THR A 258 -23.06 7.68 25.62
CA THR A 258 -24.51 7.53 25.80
C THR A 258 -24.92 7.69 27.26
N GLY A 259 -26.04 8.39 27.51
CA GLY A 259 -26.55 8.62 28.87
C GLY A 259 -25.80 9.70 29.66
N SER A 260 -24.87 10.42 29.04
CA SER A 260 -24.16 11.54 29.67
C SER A 260 -25.03 12.79 29.73
N TYR A 261 -24.96 13.53 30.84
CA TYR A 261 -25.78 14.72 31.03
C TYR A 261 -25.44 15.83 30.02
N ILE A 262 -26.47 16.54 29.54
CA ILE A 262 -26.32 17.71 28.68
C ILE A 262 -26.81 18.95 29.44
N GLY A 263 -25.86 19.76 29.92
CA GLY A 263 -26.15 21.06 30.52
C GLY A 263 -26.86 21.98 29.52
N GLY A 264 -27.90 22.67 29.97
CA GLY A 264 -28.71 23.60 29.16
C GLY A 264 -30.01 22.99 28.63
N THR A 265 -29.98 21.78 28.07
CA THR A 265 -31.19 21.11 27.54
C THR A 265 -31.87 20.18 28.55
N ASN A 266 -31.22 19.90 29.68
CA ASN A 266 -31.67 18.93 30.70
C ASN A 266 -31.92 17.52 30.12
N GLY A 267 -31.25 17.19 29.02
CA GLY A 267 -31.34 15.90 28.33
C GLY A 267 -30.14 15.00 28.61
N SER A 268 -30.18 13.79 28.04
CA SER A 268 -29.06 12.84 28.03
C SER A 268 -28.52 12.68 26.61
N SER A 269 -27.21 12.50 26.48
CA SER A 269 -26.53 12.24 25.20
C SER A 269 -26.94 10.89 24.63
N ASN A 270 -27.08 10.83 23.30
CA ASN A 270 -27.27 9.59 22.55
C ASN A 270 -25.93 8.91 22.19
N GLY A 271 -24.80 9.43 22.68
CA GLY A 271 -23.47 8.88 22.46
C GLY A 271 -22.91 9.08 21.06
N ILE A 272 -21.84 8.35 20.75
CA ILE A 272 -21.09 8.52 19.50
C ILE A 272 -21.78 7.88 18.28
N VAL A 273 -22.65 6.88 18.47
CA VAL A 273 -23.23 6.12 17.35
C VAL A 273 -24.06 7.01 16.40
N PRO A 274 -25.03 7.82 16.87
CA PRO A 274 -25.80 8.71 15.99
C PRO A 274 -24.92 9.78 15.32
N MET A 275 -23.91 10.30 16.04
CA MET A 275 -22.94 11.24 15.47
C MET A 275 -22.20 10.59 14.29
N LEU A 276 -21.67 9.38 14.48
CA LEU A 276 -20.92 8.68 13.43
C LEU A 276 -21.78 8.33 12.21
N ARG A 277 -23.10 8.16 12.36
CA ARG A 277 -24.01 8.03 11.20
C ARG A 277 -24.08 9.29 10.35
N VAL A 278 -23.98 10.48 10.96
CA VAL A 278 -23.88 11.74 10.22
C VAL A 278 -22.58 11.77 9.41
N PHE A 279 -21.45 11.42 10.02
CA PHE A 279 -20.16 11.31 9.33
C PHE A 279 -20.19 10.27 8.20
N ASN A 280 -20.84 9.12 8.42
CA ASN A 280 -21.03 8.08 7.39
C ASN A 280 -21.76 8.64 6.17
N ASN A 281 -22.90 9.30 6.39
CA ASN A 281 -23.68 9.87 5.29
C ASN A 281 -22.93 10.99 4.57
N THR A 282 -22.13 11.78 5.28
CA THR A 282 -21.25 12.78 4.67
C THR A 282 -20.15 12.13 3.81
N ALA A 283 -19.53 11.04 4.28
CA ALA A 283 -18.53 10.30 3.50
C ALA A 283 -19.10 9.79 2.17
N ARG A 284 -20.35 9.29 2.19
CA ARG A 284 -21.08 8.86 0.98
C ARG A 284 -21.47 10.03 0.07
N TYR A 285 -21.89 11.16 0.65
CA TYR A 285 -22.36 12.31 -0.11
C TYR A 285 -21.21 13.02 -0.85
N VAL A 286 -20.07 13.17 -0.18
CA VAL A 286 -18.88 13.84 -0.74
C VAL A 286 -17.96 12.80 -1.38
N ASP A 287 -18.49 12.08 -2.37
CA ASP A 287 -17.74 11.14 -3.21
C ASP A 287 -16.93 11.90 -4.28
N GLN A 288 -15.64 11.57 -4.40
CA GLN A 288 -14.59 12.48 -4.86
C GLN A 288 -14.63 12.66 -6.39
N GLY A 289 -15.22 13.76 -6.87
CA GLY A 289 -15.05 14.23 -8.26
C GLY A 289 -15.59 13.28 -9.34
N GLY A 290 -16.68 12.57 -9.05
CA GLY A 290 -17.31 11.62 -9.98
C GLY A 290 -16.80 10.18 -9.83
N ASN A 291 -16.72 9.69 -8.58
CA ASN A 291 -16.24 8.35 -8.21
C ASN A 291 -14.79 8.05 -8.61
N LYS A 292 -13.91 9.07 -8.72
CA LYS A 292 -12.48 8.81 -8.92
C LYS A 292 -11.89 8.03 -7.75
N ARG A 293 -12.41 8.28 -6.53
CA ARG A 293 -12.06 7.58 -5.30
C ARG A 293 -13.15 7.84 -4.23
N PRO A 294 -13.73 6.83 -3.58
CA PRO A 294 -14.74 7.04 -2.54
C PRO A 294 -14.21 7.84 -1.34
N GLY A 295 -15.05 8.69 -0.74
CA GLY A 295 -14.76 9.33 0.55
C GLY A 295 -14.55 8.27 1.64
N ALA A 296 -13.43 8.33 2.37
CA ALA A 296 -13.06 7.30 3.34
C ALA A 296 -12.49 7.91 4.62
N PHE A 297 -13.16 7.67 5.74
CA PHE A 297 -12.76 8.15 7.07
C PHE A 297 -12.49 6.96 7.99
N ALA A 298 -11.35 6.96 8.68
CA ALA A 298 -11.07 6.07 9.81
C ALA A 298 -11.33 6.79 11.13
N ILE A 299 -12.22 6.23 11.93
CA ILE A 299 -12.60 6.75 13.24
C ILE A 299 -11.76 6.05 14.30
N TYR A 300 -11.10 6.84 15.15
CA TYR A 300 -10.26 6.36 16.24
C TYR A 300 -10.98 6.50 17.58
N LEU A 301 -11.02 5.42 18.36
CA LEU A 301 -11.56 5.39 19.72
C LEU A 301 -10.60 4.67 20.69
N GLU A 302 -10.38 5.22 21.89
CA GLU A 302 -9.66 4.53 22.96
C GLU A 302 -10.56 3.50 23.67
N PRO A 303 -10.04 2.32 24.05
CA PRO A 303 -10.87 1.20 24.54
C PRO A 303 -11.49 1.40 25.92
N TRP A 304 -11.19 2.49 26.63
CA TRP A 304 -11.85 2.86 27.88
C TRP A 304 -13.17 3.61 27.65
N HIS A 305 -13.48 4.04 26.44
CA HIS A 305 -14.68 4.81 26.17
C HIS A 305 -15.95 3.98 26.43
N ALA A 306 -16.97 4.56 27.06
CA ALA A 306 -18.18 3.82 27.46
C ALA A 306 -19.02 3.27 26.31
N ASP A 307 -18.98 3.87 25.11
CA ASP A 307 -19.64 3.38 23.90
C ASP A 307 -18.76 2.41 23.06
N VAL A 308 -17.68 1.84 23.62
CA VAL A 308 -16.73 1.02 22.85
C VAL A 308 -17.34 -0.25 22.27
N PHE A 309 -18.31 -0.89 22.93
CA PHE A 309 -18.93 -2.11 22.40
C PHE A 309 -19.77 -1.80 21.16
N GLU A 310 -20.58 -0.76 21.23
CA GLU A 310 -21.41 -0.30 20.12
C GLU A 310 -20.53 0.17 18.95
N PHE A 311 -19.39 0.79 19.23
CA PHE A 311 -18.40 1.18 18.24
C PHE A 311 -17.85 -0.02 17.44
N LEU A 312 -17.56 -1.14 18.11
CA LEU A 312 -17.07 -2.37 17.46
C LEU A 312 -18.11 -3.00 16.52
N ASP A 313 -19.40 -2.78 16.77
CA ASP A 313 -20.49 -3.36 15.98
C ASP A 313 -20.87 -2.52 14.74
N LEU A 314 -20.38 -1.28 14.61
CA LEU A 314 -20.84 -0.32 13.59
C LEU A 314 -20.64 -0.80 12.14
N ARG A 315 -19.65 -1.67 11.90
CA ARG A 315 -19.33 -2.23 10.57
C ARG A 315 -19.90 -3.63 10.35
N LYS A 316 -20.49 -4.27 11.36
CA LYS A 316 -21.04 -5.62 11.21
C LYS A 316 -22.16 -5.64 10.17
N ASN A 317 -22.23 -6.72 9.39
CA ASN A 317 -23.24 -6.85 8.34
C ASN A 317 -24.63 -7.13 8.91
N HIS A 318 -24.73 -7.87 10.02
CA HIS A 318 -25.97 -8.17 10.72
C HIS A 318 -26.33 -7.10 11.78
N GLY A 319 -27.57 -7.14 12.26
CA GLY A 319 -28.11 -6.23 13.27
C GLY A 319 -28.91 -5.04 12.71
N LYS A 320 -29.31 -4.11 13.58
CA LYS A 320 -30.20 -3.00 13.25
C LYS A 320 -29.47 -1.91 12.45
N GLU A 321 -30.05 -1.46 11.34
CA GLU A 321 -29.45 -0.44 10.46
C GLU A 321 -29.27 0.92 11.14
N GLU A 322 -30.10 1.26 12.13
CA GLU A 322 -30.04 2.54 12.82
C GLU A 322 -28.78 2.71 13.67
N VAL A 323 -28.04 1.62 13.91
CA VAL A 323 -26.79 1.55 14.67
C VAL A 323 -25.64 1.00 13.81
N ARG A 324 -25.66 1.29 12.50
CA ARG A 324 -24.61 0.91 11.54
C ARG A 324 -24.08 2.13 10.79
N ALA A 325 -22.79 2.07 10.44
CA ALA A 325 -22.08 3.08 9.67
C ALA A 325 -20.93 2.41 8.87
N ARG A 326 -21.32 1.59 7.88
CA ARG A 326 -20.42 0.67 7.17
C ARG A 326 -19.45 1.35 6.18
N ASP A 327 -19.72 2.60 5.80
CA ASP A 327 -18.85 3.38 4.91
C ASP A 327 -17.67 4.01 5.67
N LEU A 328 -17.70 3.97 7.01
CA LEU A 328 -16.59 4.36 7.87
C LEU A 328 -15.69 3.16 8.21
N PHE A 329 -14.42 3.45 8.43
CA PHE A 329 -13.46 2.52 9.00
C PHE A 329 -13.28 2.79 10.49
N TYR A 330 -12.90 1.78 11.25
CA TYR A 330 -12.78 1.86 12.70
C TYR A 330 -11.40 1.42 13.15
N ALA A 331 -10.85 2.12 14.13
CA ALA A 331 -9.53 1.89 14.69
C ALA A 331 -9.54 2.07 16.20
N LEU A 332 -8.81 1.21 16.90
CA LEU A 332 -8.58 1.34 18.33
C LEU A 332 -7.24 2.02 18.60
N TRP A 333 -7.28 3.06 19.43
CA TRP A 333 -6.11 3.76 19.94
C TRP A 333 -5.79 3.25 21.34
N THR A 334 -4.99 2.19 21.42
CA THR A 334 -4.93 1.32 22.60
C THR A 334 -3.80 1.70 23.55
N PRO A 335 -4.07 2.03 24.83
CA PRO A 335 -3.03 2.22 25.84
C PRO A 335 -2.43 0.87 26.29
N ASP A 336 -1.16 0.88 26.70
CA ASP A 336 -0.43 -0.29 27.21
C ASP A 336 -1.19 -0.90 28.41
N LEU A 337 -1.83 -0.07 29.26
CA LEU A 337 -2.60 -0.53 30.40
C LEU A 337 -3.71 -1.53 30.02
N PHE A 338 -4.41 -1.29 28.91
CA PHE A 338 -5.46 -2.21 28.47
C PHE A 338 -4.86 -3.58 28.15
N MET A 339 -3.75 -3.61 27.40
CA MET A 339 -3.05 -4.84 27.05
C MET A 339 -2.54 -5.57 28.30
N LYS A 340 -1.95 -4.85 29.27
CA LYS A 340 -1.52 -5.39 30.57
C LYS A 340 -2.70 -6.00 31.34
N ARG A 341 -3.86 -5.32 31.39
CA ARG A 341 -5.07 -5.81 32.08
C ARG A 341 -5.68 -7.03 31.38
N VAL A 342 -5.64 -7.11 30.04
CA VAL A 342 -6.07 -8.30 29.29
C VAL A 342 -5.18 -9.51 29.61
N GLU A 343 -3.85 -9.34 29.59
CA GLU A 343 -2.88 -10.40 29.90
C GLU A 343 -3.03 -10.91 31.35
N ALA A 344 -3.21 -9.99 32.30
CA ALA A 344 -3.37 -10.31 33.72
C ALA A 344 -4.78 -10.77 34.11
N ASN A 345 -5.73 -10.86 33.16
CA ASN A 345 -7.16 -11.08 33.42
C ASN A 345 -7.75 -10.12 34.48
N GLY A 346 -7.27 -8.88 34.44
CA GLY A 346 -7.70 -7.80 35.31
C GLY A 346 -9.05 -7.20 34.90
N ASP A 347 -9.52 -6.29 35.75
CA ASP A 347 -10.71 -5.50 35.45
C ASP A 347 -10.35 -4.31 34.55
N TRP A 348 -11.34 -3.84 33.80
CA TRP A 348 -11.27 -2.69 32.92
C TRP A 348 -12.51 -1.83 33.12
N THR A 349 -12.29 -0.57 33.45
CA THR A 349 -13.35 0.42 33.70
C THR A 349 -13.59 1.28 32.47
N LEU A 350 -14.87 1.40 32.12
CA LEU A 350 -15.34 2.23 31.03
C LEU A 350 -15.79 3.59 31.56
N PHE A 351 -15.38 4.65 30.87
CA PHE A 351 -15.61 6.03 31.27
C PHE A 351 -16.30 6.83 30.17
N CYS A 352 -17.06 7.84 30.59
CA CYS A 352 -17.42 8.96 29.73
C CYS A 352 -16.32 10.04 29.82
N PRO A 353 -15.81 10.59 28.71
CA PRO A 353 -14.77 11.62 28.75
C PRO A 353 -15.21 12.92 29.44
N ASN A 354 -16.52 13.20 29.52
CA ASN A 354 -17.04 14.34 30.27
C ASN A 354 -16.93 14.17 31.80
N GLU A 355 -16.85 12.93 32.30
CA GLU A 355 -16.70 12.62 33.73
C GLU A 355 -15.26 12.30 34.14
N ALA A 356 -14.51 11.69 33.21
CA ALA A 356 -13.09 11.38 33.32
C ALA A 356 -12.28 12.15 32.25
N PRO A 357 -12.23 13.49 32.32
CA PRO A 357 -11.55 14.31 31.32
C PRO A 357 -10.03 14.10 31.35
N GLY A 358 -9.35 14.42 30.25
CA GLY A 358 -7.89 14.40 30.18
C GLY A 358 -7.26 13.03 29.89
N LEU A 359 -8.00 11.92 29.94
CA LEU A 359 -7.47 10.59 29.59
C LEU A 359 -6.92 10.53 28.15
N ALA A 360 -7.56 11.23 27.21
CA ALA A 360 -7.08 11.35 25.83
C ALA A 360 -5.86 12.27 25.67
N ASP A 361 -5.53 13.06 26.69
CA ASP A 361 -4.49 14.09 26.65
C ASP A 361 -3.17 13.63 27.31
N VAL A 362 -3.15 12.45 27.92
CA VAL A 362 -1.98 11.83 28.55
C VAL A 362 -1.73 10.42 28.00
N TYR A 363 -0.51 9.91 28.16
CA TYR A 363 -0.11 8.56 27.72
C TYR A 363 0.92 7.96 28.71
N GLY A 364 1.20 6.66 28.58
CA GLY A 364 2.16 5.96 29.44
C GLY A 364 1.83 6.05 30.93
N ASP A 365 2.82 6.27 31.77
CA ASP A 365 2.66 6.23 33.23
C ASP A 365 1.70 7.32 33.75
N GLU A 366 1.64 8.48 33.08
CA GLU A 366 0.68 9.55 33.40
C GLU A 366 -0.78 9.11 33.14
N PHE A 367 -1.00 8.37 32.04
CA PHE A 367 -2.29 7.75 31.76
C PHE A 367 -2.64 6.70 32.81
N ASP A 368 -1.71 5.80 33.13
CA ASP A 368 -1.92 4.73 34.11
C ASP A 368 -2.33 5.31 35.48
N ALA A 369 -1.66 6.39 35.91
CA ALA A 369 -1.96 7.08 37.16
C ALA A 369 -3.32 7.79 37.14
N LEU A 370 -3.64 8.52 36.07
CA LEU A 370 -4.91 9.25 35.94
C LEU A 370 -6.10 8.28 35.84
N TYR A 371 -5.94 7.20 35.09
CA TYR A 371 -6.95 6.15 34.95
C TYR A 371 -7.24 5.48 36.31
N ALA A 372 -6.19 5.06 37.02
CA ALA A 372 -6.34 4.44 38.35
C ALA A 372 -6.99 5.38 39.37
N LYS A 373 -6.66 6.69 39.32
CA LYS A 373 -7.32 7.70 40.15
C LYS A 373 -8.82 7.76 39.90
N TYR A 374 -9.27 7.75 38.64
CA TYR A 374 -10.69 7.77 38.31
C TYR A 374 -11.42 6.46 38.65
N GLU A 375 -10.72 5.32 38.61
CA GLU A 375 -11.26 4.05 39.15
C GLU A 375 -11.51 4.18 40.67
N GLN A 376 -10.55 4.72 41.43
CA GLN A 376 -10.66 4.90 42.89
C GLN A 376 -11.74 5.91 43.30
N GLU A 377 -11.91 6.96 42.52
CA GLU A 377 -12.97 7.98 42.74
C GLU A 377 -14.37 7.48 42.34
N GLY A 378 -14.50 6.29 41.76
CA GLY A 378 -15.79 5.73 41.36
C GLY A 378 -16.43 6.44 40.18
N ARG A 379 -15.65 7.10 39.31
CA ARG A 379 -16.16 7.83 38.13
C ARG A 379 -16.52 6.92 36.95
N GLY A 380 -16.23 5.63 37.07
CA GLY A 380 -16.49 4.64 36.03
C GLY A 380 -17.99 4.47 35.79
N ARG A 381 -18.40 4.41 34.52
CA ARG A 381 -19.77 4.06 34.15
C ARG A 381 -20.02 2.56 34.30
N LYS A 382 -19.01 1.74 34.04
CA LYS A 382 -19.10 0.28 34.08
C LYS A 382 -17.73 -0.34 34.23
N THR A 383 -17.55 -1.26 35.16
CA THR A 383 -16.35 -2.10 35.25
C THR A 383 -16.65 -3.50 34.72
N ILE A 384 -15.78 -4.00 33.85
CA ILE A 384 -15.87 -5.31 33.19
C ILE A 384 -14.55 -6.05 33.33
N LYS A 385 -14.52 -7.34 32.97
CA LYS A 385 -13.24 -8.01 32.72
C LYS A 385 -12.61 -7.48 31.44
N ALA A 386 -11.31 -7.17 31.46
CA ALA A 386 -10.60 -6.68 30.28
C ALA A 386 -10.70 -7.67 29.11
N GLN A 387 -10.60 -8.97 29.39
CA GLN A 387 -10.75 -10.02 28.38
C GLN A 387 -12.13 -10.04 27.71
N LYS A 388 -13.19 -9.56 28.39
CA LYS A 388 -14.52 -9.46 27.77
C LYS A 388 -14.52 -8.49 26.59
N LEU A 389 -13.90 -7.32 26.76
CA LEU A 389 -13.74 -6.36 25.67
C LEU A 389 -12.78 -6.92 24.61
N TRP A 390 -11.70 -7.58 25.03
CA TRP A 390 -10.77 -8.23 24.12
C TRP A 390 -11.46 -9.21 23.15
N TYR A 391 -12.31 -10.11 23.66
CA TYR A 391 -13.05 -11.03 22.81
C TYR A 391 -13.97 -10.32 21.81
N ALA A 392 -14.65 -9.25 22.22
CA ALA A 392 -15.48 -8.45 21.31
C ALA A 392 -14.64 -7.77 20.19
N ILE A 393 -13.43 -7.32 20.50
CA ILE A 393 -12.49 -6.77 19.51
C ILE A 393 -12.11 -7.84 18.48
N LEU A 394 -11.74 -9.04 18.94
CA LEU A 394 -11.34 -10.13 18.05
C LEU A 394 -12.49 -10.66 17.20
N GLU A 395 -13.70 -10.70 17.76
CA GLU A 395 -14.92 -11.07 17.04
C GLU A 395 -15.20 -10.07 15.91
N ALA A 396 -15.19 -8.77 16.19
CA ALA A 396 -15.35 -7.74 15.16
C ALA A 396 -14.28 -7.84 14.07
N GLN A 397 -13.03 -8.07 14.45
CA GLN A 397 -11.91 -8.24 13.50
C GLN A 397 -12.12 -9.47 12.61
N THR A 398 -12.58 -10.58 13.19
CA THR A 398 -12.85 -11.81 12.45
C THR A 398 -13.99 -11.63 11.45
N GLU A 399 -15.06 -10.91 11.83
CA GLU A 399 -16.22 -10.69 10.97
C GLU A 399 -16.00 -9.64 9.88
N THR A 400 -15.23 -8.58 10.18
CA THR A 400 -15.19 -7.38 9.34
C THR A 400 -13.80 -6.97 8.87
N GLY A 401 -12.74 -7.57 9.39
CA GLY A 401 -11.35 -7.13 9.21
C GLY A 401 -10.97 -5.89 10.03
N ASN A 402 -11.92 -5.31 10.78
CA ASN A 402 -11.82 -4.10 11.60
C ASN A 402 -12.28 -4.39 13.05
N PRO A 403 -11.89 -3.58 14.05
CA PRO A 403 -11.10 -2.36 13.94
C PRO A 403 -9.61 -2.60 13.74
N PHE A 404 -8.95 -1.59 13.19
CA PHE A 404 -7.49 -1.49 13.17
C PHE A 404 -6.96 -1.43 14.60
N MET A 405 -5.71 -1.86 14.80
CA MET A 405 -5.08 -1.92 16.12
C MET A 405 -3.81 -1.07 16.16
N LEU A 406 -3.84 0.01 16.95
CA LEU A 406 -2.68 0.89 17.17
C LEU A 406 -2.40 1.02 18.67
N TYR A 407 -1.12 1.15 19.01
CA TYR A 407 -0.64 1.24 20.39
C TYR A 407 -0.27 2.69 20.72
N LYS A 408 -1.18 3.38 21.41
CA LYS A 408 -1.10 4.80 21.79
C LYS A 408 0.26 5.15 22.40
N ASP A 409 0.72 4.33 23.34
CA ASP A 409 1.93 4.61 24.10
C ASP A 409 3.18 4.42 23.24
N ALA A 410 3.24 3.40 22.39
CA ALA A 410 4.33 3.22 21.44
C ALA A 410 4.40 4.38 20.43
N CYS A 411 3.24 4.86 19.96
CA CYS A 411 3.13 6.02 19.08
C CYS A 411 3.68 7.29 19.74
N ASN A 412 3.25 7.59 20.97
CA ASN A 412 3.63 8.82 21.67
C ASN A 412 5.06 8.80 22.24
N LYS A 413 5.49 7.67 22.85
CA LYS A 413 6.84 7.53 23.42
C LYS A 413 7.93 7.72 22.36
N LYS A 414 7.65 7.27 21.12
CA LYS A 414 8.60 7.14 20.01
C LYS A 414 8.26 8.04 18.82
N SER A 415 7.69 9.21 19.09
CA SER A 415 7.45 10.24 18.08
C SER A 415 8.40 11.40 18.29
N ASN A 416 8.99 11.90 17.20
CA ASN A 416 9.75 13.15 17.24
C ASN A 416 8.86 14.39 17.47
N GLN A 417 7.54 14.26 17.33
CA GLN A 417 6.57 15.31 17.62
C GLN A 417 6.05 15.27 19.07
N LYS A 418 6.63 14.44 19.95
CA LYS A 418 6.16 14.32 21.35
C LYS A 418 6.26 15.61 22.17
N ASN A 419 7.02 16.61 21.71
CA ASN A 419 7.10 17.94 22.32
C ASN A 419 5.86 18.82 22.06
N LEU A 420 5.00 18.44 21.12
CA LEU A 420 3.78 19.20 20.77
C LEU A 420 2.60 18.90 21.70
N GLY A 421 2.59 17.70 22.29
CA GLY A 421 1.50 17.17 23.09
C GLY A 421 1.20 15.72 22.74
N THR A 422 0.14 15.17 23.33
CA THR A 422 -0.29 13.80 23.08
C THR A 422 -0.93 13.66 21.71
N ILE A 423 -0.39 12.76 20.90
CA ILE A 423 -0.95 12.31 19.63
C ILE A 423 -2.15 11.40 19.91
N ARG A 424 -3.30 11.73 19.32
CA ARG A 424 -4.59 11.09 19.63
C ARG A 424 -5.05 10.08 18.57
N SER A 425 -4.45 10.03 17.39
CA SER A 425 -4.85 9.08 16.35
C SER A 425 -3.76 8.87 15.32
N SER A 426 -4.06 8.00 14.36
CA SER A 426 -3.36 7.90 13.09
C SER A 426 -4.28 8.31 11.93
N ASN A 427 -3.88 8.10 10.68
CA ASN A 427 -4.66 8.41 9.48
C ASN A 427 -5.57 7.25 9.04
N LEU A 428 -6.14 7.35 7.84
CA LEU A 428 -6.95 6.30 7.20
C LEU A 428 -6.22 4.95 7.09
N CYS A 429 -4.91 4.97 6.81
CA CYS A 429 -4.14 3.76 6.49
C CYS A 429 -3.18 3.32 7.61
N THR A 430 -3.24 3.94 8.79
CA THR A 430 -2.52 3.57 10.01
C THR A 430 -0.99 3.72 9.98
N GLU A 431 -0.40 4.39 8.99
CA GLU A 431 1.04 4.65 8.89
C GLU A 431 1.45 6.02 9.42
N ILE A 432 0.54 6.99 9.46
CA ILE A 432 0.86 8.38 9.85
C ILE A 432 0.57 8.60 11.32
N VAL A 433 1.55 9.12 12.06
CA VAL A 433 1.43 9.38 13.50
C VAL A 433 1.90 10.81 13.76
N GLU A 434 1.00 11.74 13.51
CA GLU A 434 1.23 13.19 13.59
C GLU A 434 0.31 13.83 14.62
N TYR A 435 0.78 14.88 15.28
CA TYR A 435 0.00 15.67 16.23
C TYR A 435 -1.15 16.41 15.53
N SER A 436 -2.32 16.40 16.15
CA SER A 436 -3.50 17.14 15.73
C SER A 436 -4.17 17.79 16.94
N ALA A 437 -4.79 18.95 16.71
CA ALA A 437 -5.51 19.72 17.71
C ALA A 437 -6.74 20.39 17.05
N PRO A 438 -7.67 20.98 17.82
CA PRO A 438 -8.81 21.71 17.25
C PRO A 438 -8.44 22.77 16.22
N ASP A 439 -7.25 23.37 16.32
CA ASP A 439 -6.72 24.39 15.42
C ASP A 439 -5.60 23.88 14.48
N GLU A 440 -5.31 22.57 14.50
CA GLU A 440 -4.25 21.95 13.71
C GLU A 440 -4.71 20.60 13.14
N VAL A 441 -4.94 20.56 11.83
CA VAL A 441 -5.21 19.31 11.10
C VAL A 441 -3.89 18.82 10.52
N ALA A 442 -3.41 17.65 10.95
CA ALA A 442 -2.15 17.12 10.44
C ALA A 442 -2.28 16.74 8.96
N VAL A 443 -1.19 16.83 8.20
CA VAL A 443 -1.19 16.67 6.74
C VAL A 443 0.00 15.83 6.31
N CYS A 444 -0.28 14.77 5.56
CA CYS A 444 0.77 13.89 5.08
C CYS A 444 1.06 14.05 3.57
N ASN A 445 2.34 14.22 3.25
CA ASN A 445 2.89 14.31 1.90
C ASN A 445 3.69 13.03 1.59
N LEU A 446 3.21 12.23 0.64
CA LEU A 446 3.60 10.83 0.46
C LEU A 446 4.32 10.57 -0.87
N ALA A 447 5.39 9.78 -0.82
CA ALA A 447 6.01 9.17 -2.00
C ALA A 447 6.71 7.85 -1.68
N SER A 448 6.76 6.93 -2.63
CA SER A 448 7.29 5.57 -2.41
C SER A 448 8.47 5.25 -3.33
N LEU A 449 9.54 4.69 -2.76
CA LEU A 449 10.72 4.17 -3.46
C LEU A 449 10.42 2.77 -4.03
N ALA A 450 10.84 2.51 -5.27
CA ALA A 450 10.68 1.21 -5.89
C ALA A 450 11.91 0.34 -5.65
N LEU A 451 11.88 -0.45 -4.57
CA LEU A 451 13.03 -1.22 -4.09
C LEU A 451 13.71 -2.12 -5.15
N PRO A 452 12.98 -2.75 -6.10
CA PRO A 452 13.61 -3.60 -7.12
C PRO A 452 14.56 -2.85 -8.05
N THR A 453 14.42 -1.52 -8.17
CA THR A 453 15.25 -0.72 -9.08
C THR A 453 16.68 -0.51 -8.58
N PHE A 454 16.93 -0.82 -7.31
CA PHE A 454 18.26 -0.74 -6.69
C PHE A 454 18.99 -2.10 -6.66
N VAL A 455 18.40 -3.15 -7.25
CA VAL A 455 19.03 -4.46 -7.35
C VAL A 455 19.87 -4.53 -8.63
N ASP A 456 21.18 -4.72 -8.48
CA ASP A 456 22.05 -5.12 -9.59
C ASP A 456 21.92 -6.63 -9.79
N SER A 457 21.02 -7.02 -10.70
CA SER A 457 20.77 -8.44 -11.01
C SER A 457 21.98 -9.15 -11.62
N ALA A 458 22.94 -8.43 -12.21
CA ALA A 458 24.14 -9.04 -12.79
C ALA A 458 25.16 -9.41 -11.72
N ARG A 459 25.25 -8.62 -10.65
CA ARG A 459 26.14 -8.87 -9.51
C ARG A 459 25.47 -9.59 -8.34
N GLY A 460 24.14 -9.61 -8.28
CA GLY A 460 23.38 -10.13 -7.15
C GLY A 460 23.53 -9.26 -5.90
N GLU A 461 23.64 -7.94 -6.08
CA GLU A 461 23.91 -6.97 -5.02
C GLU A 461 22.81 -5.90 -4.94
N TYR A 462 22.69 -5.28 -3.78
CA TYR A 462 21.76 -4.17 -3.55
C TYR A 462 22.52 -2.84 -3.44
N ASP A 463 22.18 -1.86 -4.26
CA ASP A 463 22.87 -0.56 -4.32
C ASP A 463 22.30 0.42 -3.28
N PHE A 464 22.84 0.33 -2.06
CA PHE A 464 22.49 1.24 -0.97
C PHE A 464 22.93 2.68 -1.22
N GLY A 465 24.02 2.89 -1.97
CA GLY A 465 24.49 4.23 -2.33
C GLY A 465 23.47 4.93 -3.22
N LYS A 466 22.97 4.23 -4.25
CA LYS A 466 21.94 4.78 -5.13
C LYS A 466 20.61 4.99 -4.41
N LEU A 467 20.22 4.08 -3.51
CA LEU A 467 19.04 4.26 -2.68
C LEU A 467 19.14 5.54 -1.84
N HIS A 468 20.29 5.76 -1.19
CA HIS A 468 20.55 6.95 -0.37
C HIS A 468 20.47 8.24 -1.19
N GLU A 469 21.08 8.30 -2.39
CA GLU A 469 20.98 9.44 -3.30
C GLU A 469 19.52 9.76 -3.69
N VAL A 470 18.74 8.74 -4.09
CA VAL A 470 17.37 8.92 -4.54
C VAL A 470 16.45 9.37 -3.39
N VAL A 471 16.66 8.82 -2.20
CA VAL A 471 15.96 9.25 -0.97
C VAL A 471 16.14 10.75 -0.73
N GLN A 472 17.35 11.27 -0.91
CA GLN A 472 17.62 12.70 -0.71
C GLN A 472 16.84 13.58 -1.69
N VAL A 473 16.82 13.22 -2.98
CA VAL A 473 16.00 13.91 -3.98
C VAL A 473 14.51 13.87 -3.60
N LEU A 474 14.04 12.72 -3.13
CA LEU A 474 12.64 12.57 -2.75
C LEU A 474 12.25 13.42 -1.54
N VAL A 475 13.14 13.59 -0.55
CA VAL A 475 12.94 14.53 0.57
C VAL A 475 12.83 15.96 0.07
N HIS A 476 13.70 16.38 -0.85
CA HIS A 476 13.61 17.73 -1.44
C HIS A 476 12.26 17.94 -2.14
N ASN A 477 11.78 16.94 -2.88
CA ASN A 477 10.50 17.00 -3.58
C ASN A 477 9.33 17.13 -2.60
N LEU A 478 9.27 16.26 -1.59
CA LEU A 478 8.21 16.29 -0.58
C LEU A 478 8.25 17.58 0.25
N ASN A 479 9.43 18.10 0.57
CA ASN A 479 9.54 19.38 1.27
C ASN A 479 9.05 20.56 0.42
N LYS A 480 9.31 20.58 -0.91
CA LYS A 480 8.75 21.58 -1.82
C LYS A 480 7.22 21.48 -1.91
N ILE A 481 6.68 20.24 -1.94
CA ILE A 481 5.23 19.99 -1.96
C ILE A 481 4.50 20.71 -0.83
N ILE A 482 5.09 20.78 0.38
CA ILE A 482 4.49 21.50 1.52
C ILE A 482 4.18 22.97 1.16
N ASP A 483 5.07 23.63 0.43
CA ASP A 483 4.94 25.06 0.15
C ASP A 483 3.95 25.35 -0.99
N ILE A 484 3.88 24.45 -1.98
CA ILE A 484 3.03 24.62 -3.17
C ILE A 484 1.63 24.00 -3.03
N ASN A 485 1.42 23.15 -2.02
CA ASN A 485 0.15 22.44 -1.83
C ASN A 485 -1.00 23.43 -1.60
N TYR A 486 -2.13 23.19 -2.27
CA TYR A 486 -3.40 23.83 -1.94
C TYR A 486 -4.03 23.14 -0.74
N TYR A 487 -4.21 23.88 0.36
CA TYR A 487 -4.79 23.36 1.59
C TYR A 487 -6.31 23.61 1.60
N PRO A 488 -7.14 22.56 1.76
CA PRO A 488 -8.60 22.69 1.74
C PRO A 488 -9.15 23.45 2.97
N VAL A 489 -8.39 23.45 4.07
CA VAL A 489 -8.75 24.11 5.34
C VAL A 489 -7.51 24.81 5.94
N PRO A 490 -7.66 25.95 6.63
CA PRO A 490 -6.54 26.73 7.15
C PRO A 490 -5.73 26.03 8.25
N GLU A 491 -6.36 25.21 9.07
CA GLU A 491 -5.74 24.41 10.15
C GLU A 491 -4.72 23.42 9.57
N ALA A 492 -5.01 22.88 8.38
CA ALA A 492 -4.11 22.00 7.65
C ALA A 492 -2.86 22.73 7.16
N LYS A 493 -3.02 23.95 6.65
CA LYS A 493 -1.89 24.80 6.26
C LYS A 493 -1.03 25.16 7.47
N LYS A 494 -1.68 25.51 8.59
CA LYS A 494 -0.99 25.86 9.84
C LYS A 494 -0.11 24.70 10.31
N SER A 495 -0.70 23.51 10.50
CA SER A 495 0.04 22.32 10.95
C SER A 495 1.23 22.00 10.02
N ASN A 496 0.99 21.94 8.71
CA ASN A 496 2.04 21.51 7.77
C ASN A 496 3.18 22.53 7.67
N PHE A 497 2.93 23.84 7.82
CA PHE A 497 4.00 24.85 7.84
C PHE A 497 4.80 24.85 9.14
N ARG A 498 4.17 24.57 10.28
CA ARG A 498 4.82 24.55 11.60
C ARG A 498 5.72 23.34 11.84
N HIS A 499 5.29 22.18 11.34
CA HIS A 499 5.94 20.89 11.63
C HIS A 499 6.62 20.27 10.41
N ARG A 500 6.17 20.64 9.20
CA ARG A 500 6.69 20.16 7.91
C ARG A 500 6.89 18.63 7.81
N PRO A 501 5.97 17.78 8.26
CA PRO A 501 6.12 16.33 8.15
C PRO A 501 6.05 15.88 6.68
N ILE A 502 6.83 14.86 6.36
CA ILE A 502 6.78 14.13 5.10
C ILE A 502 6.78 12.63 5.39
N ALA A 503 6.47 11.83 4.38
CA ALA A 503 6.40 10.38 4.52
C ALA A 503 6.94 9.68 3.27
N LEU A 504 8.16 9.18 3.39
CA LEU A 504 8.74 8.23 2.47
C LEU A 504 8.24 6.82 2.81
N GLY A 505 7.76 6.13 1.80
CA GLY A 505 7.44 4.70 1.85
C GLY A 505 8.24 3.91 0.82
N VAL A 506 7.86 2.65 0.65
CA VAL A 506 8.49 1.73 -0.29
C VAL A 506 7.42 0.99 -1.08
N ASN A 507 7.79 0.38 -2.20
CA ASN A 507 7.04 -0.68 -2.88
C ASN A 507 8.01 -1.73 -3.43
N GLY A 508 7.48 -2.92 -3.73
CA GLY A 508 8.24 -4.00 -4.32
C GLY A 508 9.30 -4.63 -3.41
N LEU A 509 9.08 -4.69 -2.09
CA LEU A 509 10.01 -5.39 -1.20
C LEU A 509 10.10 -6.88 -1.55
N ALA A 510 8.95 -7.53 -1.81
CA ALA A 510 8.92 -8.92 -2.26
C ALA A 510 9.64 -9.12 -3.59
N ASP A 511 9.44 -8.22 -4.56
CA ASP A 511 10.17 -8.24 -5.83
C ASP A 511 11.68 -8.10 -5.64
N ALA A 512 12.14 -7.22 -4.74
CA ALA A 512 13.57 -7.06 -4.45
C ALA A 512 14.18 -8.34 -3.84
N PHE A 513 13.45 -9.00 -2.93
CA PHE A 513 13.85 -10.30 -2.39
C PHE A 513 13.89 -11.39 -3.47
N LEU A 514 12.89 -11.47 -4.35
CA LEU A 514 12.86 -12.43 -5.45
C LEU A 514 13.98 -12.19 -6.47
N ALA A 515 14.27 -10.93 -6.79
CA ALA A 515 15.38 -10.54 -7.66
C ALA A 515 16.75 -10.99 -7.10
N LEU A 516 16.90 -10.93 -5.76
CA LEU A 516 18.10 -11.39 -5.05
C LEU A 516 18.05 -12.86 -4.61
N ARG A 517 17.01 -13.61 -4.99
CA ARG A 517 16.81 -15.02 -4.62
C ARG A 517 16.77 -15.26 -3.10
N LEU A 518 16.12 -14.36 -2.37
CA LEU A 518 15.95 -14.45 -0.92
C LEU A 518 14.51 -14.88 -0.59
N PRO A 519 14.29 -16.03 0.07
CA PRO A 519 12.98 -16.33 0.66
C PRO A 519 12.58 -15.23 1.64
N PHE A 520 11.31 -14.84 1.65
CA PHE A 520 10.84 -13.70 2.47
C PHE A 520 11.14 -13.90 3.96
N ASP A 521 11.08 -15.13 4.45
CA ASP A 521 11.33 -15.52 5.84
C ASP A 521 12.77 -15.96 6.13
N SER A 522 13.71 -15.69 5.21
CA SER A 522 15.13 -15.98 5.41
C SER A 522 15.83 -14.95 6.31
N PRO A 523 16.88 -15.34 7.05
CA PRO A 523 17.74 -14.40 7.79
C PRO A 523 18.32 -13.29 6.90
N GLU A 524 18.66 -13.62 5.66
CA GLU A 524 19.20 -12.70 4.68
C GLU A 524 18.17 -11.62 4.26
N ALA A 525 16.92 -12.01 3.99
CA ALA A 525 15.84 -11.07 3.71
C ALA A 525 15.55 -10.14 4.90
N ARG A 526 15.63 -10.68 6.12
CA ARG A 526 15.50 -9.89 7.36
C ARG A 526 16.61 -8.85 7.50
N GLN A 527 17.87 -9.23 7.23
CA GLN A 527 19.00 -8.31 7.28
C GLN A 527 18.89 -7.23 6.19
N LEU A 528 18.50 -7.61 4.97
CA LEU A 528 18.29 -6.66 3.89
C LEU A 528 17.16 -5.68 4.21
N ASN A 529 16.07 -6.14 4.84
CA ASN A 529 15.01 -5.27 5.35
C ASN A 529 15.56 -4.22 6.33
N ILE A 530 16.41 -4.61 7.29
CA ILE A 530 17.05 -3.65 8.22
C ILE A 530 17.86 -2.62 7.43
N GLN A 531 18.73 -3.07 6.54
CA GLN A 531 19.66 -2.21 5.79
C GLN A 531 18.94 -1.23 4.84
N ILE A 532 17.85 -1.65 4.20
CA ILE A 532 17.03 -0.79 3.33
C ILE A 532 16.44 0.35 4.15
N PHE A 533 15.76 0.06 5.26
CA PHE A 533 15.10 1.09 6.06
C PHE A 533 16.09 1.96 6.82
N GLU A 534 17.22 1.40 7.25
CA GLU A 534 18.34 2.17 7.79
C GLU A 534 18.85 3.20 6.78
N THR A 535 19.05 2.79 5.53
CA THR A 535 19.50 3.65 4.42
C THR A 535 18.48 4.75 4.10
N ILE A 536 17.20 4.41 4.06
CA ILE A 536 16.12 5.38 3.82
C ILE A 536 16.09 6.44 4.92
N TYR A 537 16.16 6.03 6.19
CA TYR A 537 16.12 6.98 7.29
C TYR A 537 17.38 7.86 7.35
N HIS A 538 18.55 7.27 7.13
CA HIS A 538 19.82 7.98 7.09
C HIS A 538 19.85 9.01 5.94
N GLY A 539 19.44 8.63 4.73
CA GLY A 539 19.33 9.52 3.57
C GLY A 539 18.32 10.63 3.80
N ALA A 540 17.19 10.31 4.42
CA ALA A 540 16.14 11.28 4.64
C ALA A 540 16.55 12.38 5.65
N LEU A 541 17.18 11.98 6.76
CA LEU A 541 17.75 12.90 7.74
C LEU A 541 18.88 13.74 7.15
N THR A 542 19.73 13.13 6.31
CA THR A 542 20.81 13.84 5.60
C THR A 542 20.25 14.99 4.77
N ALA A 543 19.30 14.72 3.87
CA ALA A 543 18.67 15.75 3.05
C ALA A 543 17.91 16.78 3.90
N SER A 544 17.18 16.34 4.94
CA SER A 544 16.45 17.28 5.80
C SER A 544 17.40 18.22 6.57
N CYS A 545 18.57 17.72 6.98
CA CYS A 545 19.65 18.51 7.59
C CYS A 545 20.26 19.52 6.60
N GLU A 546 20.48 19.10 5.35
CA GLU A 546 21.00 19.98 4.29
C GLU A 546 20.01 21.10 3.91
N ILE A 547 18.71 20.80 3.89
CA ILE A 547 17.68 21.81 3.70
C ILE A 547 17.65 22.76 4.90
N ALA A 548 17.77 22.25 6.13
CA ALA A 548 17.80 23.08 7.33
C ALA A 548 18.97 24.06 7.35
N LYS A 549 20.15 23.61 6.91
CA LYS A 549 21.33 24.48 6.75
C LYS A 549 21.06 25.68 5.82
N LYS A 550 20.22 25.49 4.79
CA LYS A 550 19.90 26.54 3.80
C LYS A 550 18.71 27.41 4.19
N LEU A 551 17.66 26.82 4.78
CA LEU A 551 16.35 27.46 4.99
C LEU A 551 15.96 27.60 6.47
N GLY A 552 16.79 27.14 7.39
CA GLY A 552 16.48 26.98 8.81
C GLY A 552 15.69 25.71 9.11
N THR A 553 15.56 25.37 10.39
CA THR A 553 14.74 24.24 10.85
C THR A 553 13.24 24.52 10.66
N TYR A 554 12.39 23.52 10.87
CA TYR A 554 10.96 23.77 11.08
C TYR A 554 10.73 24.52 12.40
N GLU A 555 9.59 25.22 12.51
CA GLU A 555 9.27 26.13 13.63
C GLU A 555 9.35 25.44 15.00
N THR A 556 8.88 24.20 15.07
CA THR A 556 8.75 23.43 16.32
C THR A 556 9.89 22.44 16.55
N TYR A 557 11.04 22.65 15.91
CA TYR A 557 12.25 21.86 16.13
C TYR A 557 12.81 21.98 17.55
N PRO A 558 12.90 23.17 18.18
CA PRO A 558 13.40 23.29 19.54
C PRO A 558 12.57 22.45 20.53
N GLY A 559 13.25 21.60 21.30
CA GLY A 559 12.62 20.71 22.28
C GLY A 559 12.16 19.37 21.72
N SER A 560 12.18 19.17 20.40
CA SER A 560 11.97 17.84 19.80
C SER A 560 13.12 16.89 20.16
N PRO A 561 12.89 15.56 20.20
CA PRO A 561 13.95 14.59 20.42
C PRO A 561 15.15 14.70 19.48
N VAL A 562 14.94 14.94 18.18
CA VAL A 562 16.05 15.12 17.23
C VAL A 562 16.93 16.33 17.58
N SER A 563 16.35 17.40 18.16
CA SER A 563 17.11 18.56 18.65
C SER A 563 17.99 18.24 19.86
N GLN A 564 17.73 17.12 20.53
CA GLN A 564 18.50 16.60 21.66
C GLN A 564 19.45 15.47 21.23
N GLY A 565 19.59 15.22 19.92
CA GLY A 565 20.42 14.14 19.38
C GLY A 565 19.81 12.75 19.48
N ILE A 566 18.51 12.65 19.80
CA ILE A 566 17.77 11.39 19.92
C ILE A 566 17.07 11.11 18.57
N LEU A 567 17.51 10.09 17.87
CA LEU A 567 16.92 9.62 16.62
C LEU A 567 15.98 8.44 16.88
N GLN A 568 15.27 8.00 15.83
CA GLN A 568 14.22 7.00 15.98
C GLN A 568 14.72 5.70 16.62
N TYR A 569 15.85 5.15 16.18
CA TYR A 569 16.36 3.88 16.72
C TYR A 569 16.76 3.99 18.19
N ASP A 570 17.15 5.18 18.67
CA ASP A 570 17.44 5.42 20.09
C ASP A 570 16.16 5.24 20.92
N MET A 571 15.00 5.70 20.40
CA MET A 571 13.69 5.52 21.06
C MET A 571 13.18 4.07 21.06
N TRP A 572 13.84 3.19 20.31
CA TRP A 572 13.59 1.75 20.27
C TRP A 572 14.66 0.95 21.03
N ASP A 573 15.63 1.61 21.65
CA ASP A 573 16.80 0.99 22.28
C ASP A 573 17.55 0.05 21.30
N ARG A 574 17.72 0.50 20.05
CA ARG A 574 18.40 -0.25 18.98
C ARG A 574 19.70 0.42 18.57
N THR A 575 20.73 -0.40 18.39
CA THR A 575 21.98 0.00 17.74
C THR A 575 21.87 -0.27 16.24
N PRO A 576 22.09 0.73 15.37
CA PRO A 576 22.13 0.53 13.92
C PRO A 576 23.24 -0.42 13.48
N THR A 577 23.20 -0.82 12.20
CA THR A 577 24.32 -1.55 11.58
C THR A 577 25.51 -0.59 11.33
N ASP A 578 26.62 -1.13 10.84
CA ASP A 578 27.81 -0.38 10.45
C ASP A 578 27.72 0.19 9.02
N LEU A 579 26.57 0.08 8.36
CA LEU A 579 26.38 0.50 6.96
C LEU A 579 26.51 2.02 6.77
N TRP A 580 26.09 2.82 7.75
CA TRP A 580 26.13 4.28 7.69
C TRP A 580 26.71 4.91 8.96
N ASP A 581 27.46 5.99 8.80
CA ASP A 581 28.04 6.75 9.93
C ASP A 581 27.01 7.69 10.58
N TRP A 582 26.26 7.13 11.53
CA TRP A 582 25.28 7.85 12.32
C TRP A 582 25.87 8.92 13.25
N ALA A 583 27.12 8.76 13.70
CA ALA A 583 27.75 9.72 14.61
C ALA A 583 28.04 11.04 13.89
N SER A 584 28.59 10.95 12.67
CA SER A 584 28.80 12.12 11.81
C SER A 584 27.47 12.80 11.45
N LEU A 585 26.41 12.05 11.16
CA LEU A 585 25.10 12.63 10.89
C LEU A 585 24.50 13.33 12.12
N LYS A 586 24.56 12.71 13.31
CA LYS A 586 24.12 13.34 14.57
C LYS A 586 24.88 14.64 14.85
N ALA A 587 26.19 14.69 14.58
CA ALA A 587 26.97 15.92 14.71
C ALA A 587 26.51 17.03 13.75
N LYS A 588 26.22 16.68 12.48
CA LYS A 588 25.67 17.64 11.50
C LYS A 588 24.27 18.15 11.90
N ILE A 589 23.42 17.27 12.43
CA ILE A 589 22.09 17.64 12.95
C ILE A 589 22.21 18.55 14.18
N ALA A 590 23.17 18.29 15.08
CA ALA A 590 23.40 19.16 16.23
C ALA A 590 23.81 20.58 15.81
N GLU A 591 24.57 20.72 14.72
CA GLU A 591 24.98 22.02 14.18
C GLU A 591 23.86 22.73 13.40
N ASN A 592 23.14 22.02 12.52
CA ASN A 592 22.27 22.64 11.51
C ASN A 592 20.76 22.41 11.75
N GLY A 593 20.41 21.44 12.61
CA GLY A 593 19.07 20.90 12.78
C GLY A 593 18.52 20.19 11.54
N VAL A 594 17.20 19.97 11.51
CA VAL A 594 16.51 19.34 10.36
C VAL A 594 15.28 20.15 9.95
N ARG A 595 14.89 20.05 8.67
CA ARG A 595 13.79 20.84 8.08
C ARG A 595 12.42 20.21 8.31
N ASN A 596 12.36 18.91 8.53
CA ASN A 596 11.11 18.15 8.62
C ASN A 596 11.03 17.43 9.96
N SER A 597 9.88 17.51 10.63
CA SER A 597 9.71 16.85 11.94
C SER A 597 9.62 15.32 11.84
N LEU A 598 9.09 14.80 10.73
CA LEU A 598 8.92 13.37 10.46
C LEU A 598 9.21 13.10 8.99
N LEU A 599 9.71 11.89 8.69
CA LEU A 599 10.30 11.57 7.40
C LEU A 599 9.77 10.26 6.79
N VAL A 600 9.60 9.19 7.56
CA VAL A 600 9.41 7.83 7.01
C VAL A 600 8.10 7.24 7.51
N ALA A 601 7.21 6.88 6.58
CA ALA A 601 5.94 6.23 6.87
C ALA A 601 5.50 5.33 5.69
N PRO A 602 5.84 4.02 5.72
CA PRO A 602 5.47 3.10 4.66
C PRO A 602 3.95 2.89 4.55
N MET A 603 3.35 3.48 3.52
CA MET A 603 1.93 3.47 3.21
C MET A 603 1.53 2.32 2.26
N PRO A 604 0.23 1.97 2.15
CA PRO A 604 -0.22 1.04 1.13
C PRO A 604 -0.05 1.66 -0.26
N THR A 605 0.53 0.90 -1.19
CA THR A 605 0.86 1.41 -2.54
C THR A 605 -0.06 0.85 -3.63
N ALA A 606 -1.24 0.34 -3.28
CA ALA A 606 -2.17 -0.38 -4.17
C ALA A 606 -2.22 0.11 -5.63
N SER A 607 -2.45 1.41 -5.86
CA SER A 607 -2.46 1.96 -7.22
C SER A 607 -1.07 2.24 -7.80
N THR A 608 -0.13 2.76 -7.00
CA THR A 608 1.18 3.21 -7.49
C THR A 608 2.14 2.05 -7.76
N SER A 609 2.15 1.01 -6.92
CA SER A 609 2.92 -0.22 -7.21
C SER A 609 2.36 -0.96 -8.42
N GLN A 610 1.04 -0.95 -8.61
CA GLN A 610 0.39 -1.45 -9.84
C GLN A 610 0.86 -0.70 -11.09
N ILE A 611 0.97 0.64 -11.03
CA ILE A 611 1.50 1.44 -12.13
C ILE A 611 2.95 1.05 -12.44
N LEU A 612 3.79 0.92 -11.41
CA LEU A 612 5.20 0.56 -11.59
C LEU A 612 5.39 -0.90 -12.02
N GLY A 613 4.44 -1.78 -11.68
CA GLY A 613 4.47 -3.21 -11.94
C GLY A 613 5.13 -4.03 -10.84
N PHE A 614 5.10 -3.55 -9.59
CA PHE A 614 5.68 -4.21 -8.42
C PHE A 614 4.60 -4.60 -7.41
N ASN A 615 4.96 -5.48 -6.46
CA ASN A 615 4.12 -5.87 -5.35
C ASN A 615 3.90 -4.71 -4.37
N GLU A 616 2.82 -4.80 -3.59
CA GLU A 616 2.45 -3.74 -2.66
C GLU A 616 3.46 -3.58 -1.51
N CYS A 617 3.90 -2.34 -1.32
CA CYS A 617 4.65 -1.88 -0.17
C CYS A 617 5.78 -2.85 0.29
N PHE A 618 5.70 -3.29 1.55
CA PHE A 618 6.57 -4.28 2.18
C PHE A 618 5.90 -5.66 2.33
N GLU A 619 4.80 -5.92 1.60
CA GLU A 619 4.03 -7.15 1.74
C GLU A 619 4.65 -8.31 0.94
N PRO A 620 4.55 -9.56 1.43
CA PRO A 620 4.75 -10.74 0.59
C PRO A 620 3.70 -10.82 -0.51
N TYR A 621 3.94 -11.64 -1.53
CA TYR A 621 2.88 -11.97 -2.50
C TYR A 621 1.73 -12.70 -1.81
N THR A 622 0.51 -12.21 -1.98
CA THR A 622 -0.69 -12.85 -1.43
C THR A 622 -1.02 -14.17 -2.13
N SER A 623 -0.74 -14.25 -3.42
CA SER A 623 -0.88 -15.45 -4.25
C SER A 623 0.09 -15.40 -5.43
N ASN A 624 0.54 -16.56 -5.92
CA ASN A 624 1.32 -16.63 -7.16
C ASN A 624 0.46 -16.67 -8.43
N ILE A 625 -0.84 -16.94 -8.32
CA ILE A 625 -1.80 -16.78 -9.42
C ILE A 625 -3.04 -16.09 -8.87
N TYR A 626 -3.38 -14.95 -9.47
CA TYR A 626 -4.54 -14.18 -9.07
C TYR A 626 -5.31 -13.69 -10.30
N SER A 627 -6.59 -13.44 -10.08
CA SER A 627 -7.46 -12.92 -11.12
C SER A 627 -7.51 -11.40 -11.04
N ARG A 628 -7.41 -10.74 -12.19
CA ARG A 628 -7.42 -9.28 -12.30
C ARG A 628 -8.52 -8.83 -13.25
N ARG A 629 -9.46 -8.07 -12.71
CA ARG A 629 -10.54 -7.47 -13.49
C ARG A 629 -10.12 -6.12 -14.05
N VAL A 630 -10.29 -5.95 -15.34
CA VAL A 630 -10.22 -4.68 -16.06
C VAL A 630 -11.51 -4.50 -16.86
N LEU A 631 -11.73 -3.31 -17.44
CA LEU A 631 -12.93 -3.05 -18.26
C LEU A 631 -13.12 -4.05 -19.41
N ALA A 632 -12.02 -4.61 -19.91
CA ALA A 632 -12.01 -5.60 -20.99
C ALA A 632 -12.30 -7.05 -20.54
N GLY A 633 -12.49 -7.29 -19.24
CA GLY A 633 -12.78 -8.62 -18.69
C GLY A 633 -11.86 -9.01 -17.53
N GLU A 634 -11.86 -10.31 -17.23
CA GLU A 634 -11.14 -10.91 -16.11
C GLU A 634 -9.93 -11.70 -16.62
N PHE A 635 -8.73 -11.33 -16.17
CA PHE A 635 -7.46 -11.87 -16.64
C PHE A 635 -6.78 -12.65 -15.52
N GLN A 636 -6.36 -13.89 -15.80
CA GLN A 636 -5.48 -14.61 -14.90
C GLN A 636 -4.05 -14.05 -15.03
N VAL A 637 -3.47 -13.66 -13.89
CA VAL A 637 -2.12 -13.13 -13.79
C VAL A 637 -1.30 -14.07 -12.92
N VAL A 638 -0.17 -14.53 -13.46
CA VAL A 638 0.82 -15.33 -12.74
C VAL A 638 1.90 -14.39 -12.23
N ASN A 639 2.46 -14.67 -11.05
CA ASN A 639 3.65 -14.00 -10.54
C ASN A 639 4.75 -14.07 -11.61
N PRO A 640 5.21 -12.93 -12.15
CA PRO A 640 6.12 -12.91 -13.30
C PRO A 640 7.47 -13.55 -12.97
N TRP A 641 7.91 -13.48 -11.71
CA TRP A 641 9.14 -14.10 -11.24
C TRP A 641 9.02 -15.63 -11.24
N LEU A 642 7.94 -16.17 -10.67
CA LEU A 642 7.67 -17.61 -10.66
C LEU A 642 7.54 -18.15 -12.09
N LEU A 643 6.76 -17.47 -12.91
CA LEU A 643 6.52 -17.88 -14.29
C LEU A 643 7.84 -17.99 -15.06
N LYS A 644 8.70 -16.98 -14.94
CA LYS A 644 10.03 -16.99 -15.57
C LYS A 644 10.88 -18.17 -15.08
N ASP A 645 10.94 -18.42 -13.77
CA ASP A 645 11.69 -19.54 -13.22
C ASP A 645 11.17 -20.89 -13.71
N LEU A 646 9.84 -21.08 -13.76
CA LEU A 646 9.24 -22.33 -14.22
C LEU A 646 9.45 -22.55 -15.73
N VAL A 647 9.40 -21.50 -16.54
CA VAL A 647 9.76 -21.56 -17.97
C VAL A 647 11.23 -21.93 -18.14
N ASP A 648 12.14 -21.25 -17.43
CA ASP A 648 13.58 -21.51 -17.47
C ASP A 648 13.94 -22.95 -17.05
N LEU A 649 13.18 -23.52 -16.10
CA LEU A 649 13.34 -24.90 -15.64
C LEU A 649 12.69 -25.93 -16.57
N GLY A 650 11.92 -25.49 -17.58
CA GLY A 650 11.13 -26.35 -18.45
C GLY A 650 9.94 -27.02 -17.75
N LEU A 651 9.47 -26.44 -16.64
CA LEU A 651 8.36 -26.94 -15.82
C LEU A 651 7.01 -26.31 -16.16
N TRP A 652 7.01 -25.14 -16.82
CA TRP A 652 5.77 -24.44 -17.15
C TRP A 652 4.97 -25.18 -18.23
N SER A 653 3.70 -25.47 -17.93
CA SER A 653 2.74 -26.12 -18.81
C SER A 653 1.31 -25.75 -18.38
N ASP A 654 0.32 -26.02 -19.24
CA ASP A 654 -1.10 -25.85 -18.85
C ASP A 654 -1.48 -26.73 -17.64
N ASN A 655 -0.90 -27.93 -17.53
CA ASN A 655 -1.07 -28.80 -16.36
C ASN A 655 -0.47 -28.17 -15.10
N MET A 656 0.77 -27.65 -15.17
CA MET A 656 1.42 -26.94 -14.05
C MET A 656 0.59 -25.73 -13.60
N LYS A 657 0.09 -24.94 -14.56
CA LYS A 657 -0.82 -23.82 -14.29
C LYS A 657 -2.09 -24.28 -13.57
N ASN A 658 -2.76 -25.33 -14.07
CA ASN A 658 -3.97 -25.87 -13.45
C ASN A 658 -3.71 -26.40 -12.03
N ARG A 659 -2.55 -27.02 -11.78
CA ARG A 659 -2.13 -27.47 -10.44
C ARG A 659 -1.94 -26.30 -9.48
N ILE A 660 -1.30 -25.21 -9.91
CA ILE A 660 -1.13 -24.01 -9.07
C ILE A 660 -2.48 -23.36 -8.77
N ILE A 661 -3.40 -23.29 -9.75
CA ILE A 661 -4.77 -22.78 -9.53
C ILE A 661 -5.52 -23.66 -8.52
N ALA A 662 -5.45 -24.99 -8.69
CA ALA A 662 -6.05 -25.98 -7.79
C ALA A 662 -5.57 -25.82 -6.35
N ASP A 663 -4.29 -25.50 -6.15
CA ASP A 663 -3.68 -25.26 -4.83
C ASP A 663 -3.83 -23.78 -4.37
N GLY A 664 -4.73 -23.02 -4.99
CA GLY A 664 -5.05 -21.64 -4.60
C GLY A 664 -3.91 -20.63 -4.81
N GLY A 665 -3.03 -20.90 -5.78
CA GLY A 665 -1.84 -20.09 -6.06
C GLY A 665 -0.59 -20.52 -5.28
N SER A 666 -0.66 -21.60 -4.51
CA SER A 666 0.50 -22.19 -3.84
C SER A 666 1.33 -23.07 -4.78
N VAL A 667 2.63 -23.16 -4.50
CA VAL A 667 3.56 -24.09 -5.16
C VAL A 667 4.06 -25.18 -4.22
N GLN A 668 3.65 -25.17 -2.94
CA GLN A 668 4.25 -26.01 -1.91
C GLN A 668 3.95 -27.51 -2.13
N ASN A 669 2.71 -27.82 -2.55
CA ASN A 669 2.24 -29.20 -2.69
C ASN A 669 2.56 -29.82 -4.06
N ILE A 670 3.21 -29.10 -4.97
CA ILE A 670 3.52 -29.58 -6.32
C ILE A 670 4.86 -30.33 -6.29
N PRO A 671 4.91 -31.66 -6.51
CA PRO A 671 6.13 -32.45 -6.30
C PRO A 671 7.29 -32.08 -7.23
N ASN A 672 6.99 -31.67 -8.47
CA ASN A 672 7.97 -31.39 -9.51
C ASN A 672 8.76 -30.08 -9.30
N ILE A 673 8.29 -29.20 -8.41
CA ILE A 673 8.95 -27.92 -8.15
C ILE A 673 10.06 -28.13 -7.10
N PRO A 674 11.32 -27.73 -7.40
CA PRO A 674 12.43 -27.83 -6.46
C PRO A 674 12.20 -27.07 -5.14
N ALA A 675 12.80 -27.55 -4.05
CA ALA A 675 12.61 -27.00 -2.71
C ALA A 675 13.09 -25.54 -2.57
N ASP A 676 14.14 -25.14 -3.28
CA ASP A 676 14.63 -23.75 -3.30
C ASP A 676 13.63 -22.80 -3.99
N ILE A 677 12.99 -23.26 -5.07
CA ILE A 677 11.90 -22.53 -5.73
C ILE A 677 10.68 -22.42 -4.81
N LYS A 678 10.29 -23.52 -4.15
CA LYS A 678 9.19 -23.51 -3.17
C LYS A 678 9.44 -22.52 -2.03
N ALA A 679 10.68 -22.44 -1.53
CA ALA A 679 11.04 -21.51 -0.47
C ALA A 679 10.90 -20.05 -0.92
N LEU A 680 11.27 -19.71 -2.16
CA LEU A 680 11.17 -18.36 -2.70
C LEU A 680 9.73 -17.89 -2.89
N TYR A 681 8.87 -18.78 -3.38
CA TYR A 681 7.49 -18.44 -3.78
C TYR A 681 6.45 -18.84 -2.74
N LYS A 682 6.83 -18.85 -1.46
CA LYS A 682 5.86 -18.94 -0.38
C LYS A 682 4.88 -17.77 -0.46
N THR A 683 3.59 -18.08 -0.37
CA THR A 683 2.55 -17.04 -0.28
C THR A 683 2.50 -16.46 1.14
N VAL A 684 1.87 -15.30 1.32
CA VAL A 684 1.66 -14.69 2.63
C VAL A 684 0.96 -15.62 3.64
N TRP A 685 0.14 -16.55 3.14
CA TRP A 685 -0.59 -17.55 3.93
C TRP A 685 0.30 -18.68 4.45
N GLU A 686 1.47 -18.86 3.83
CA GLU A 686 2.48 -19.88 4.17
C GLU A 686 3.62 -19.30 5.00
N ILE A 687 3.75 -17.98 5.04
CA ILE A 687 4.75 -17.27 5.83
C ILE A 687 4.24 -17.06 7.25
N SER A 688 5.08 -17.38 8.23
CA SER A 688 4.78 -17.13 9.64
C SER A 688 4.53 -15.64 9.89
N GLN A 689 3.34 -15.30 10.39
CA GLN A 689 3.00 -13.91 10.73
C GLN A 689 3.89 -13.37 11.85
N ARG A 690 4.50 -14.23 12.67
CA ARG A 690 5.52 -13.80 13.65
C ARG A 690 6.77 -13.23 12.96
N ASN A 691 7.18 -13.79 11.82
CA ASN A 691 8.31 -13.26 11.05
C ASN A 691 7.96 -11.92 10.41
N ILE A 692 6.71 -11.77 9.92
CA ILE A 692 6.19 -10.49 9.41
C ILE A 692 6.22 -9.42 10.51
N LEU A 693 5.72 -9.72 11.70
CA LEU A 693 5.78 -8.82 12.86
C LEU A 693 7.22 -8.48 13.25
N GLN A 694 8.13 -9.47 13.24
CA GLN A 694 9.54 -9.25 13.57
C GLN A 694 10.21 -8.31 12.58
N MET A 695 10.05 -8.53 11.27
CA MET A 695 10.60 -7.65 10.23
C MET A 695 10.00 -6.24 10.31
N ALA A 696 8.71 -6.13 10.66
CA ALA A 696 8.04 -4.86 10.91
C ALA A 696 8.62 -4.12 12.12
N ALA A 697 8.94 -4.83 13.20
CA ALA A 697 9.59 -4.26 14.38
C ALA A 697 11.04 -3.84 14.08
N ASP A 698 11.78 -4.66 13.34
CA ASP A 698 13.16 -4.37 12.95
C ASP A 698 13.25 -3.09 12.10
N ARG A 699 12.38 -2.95 11.08
CA ARG A 699 12.31 -1.70 10.30
C ARG A 699 11.72 -0.54 11.09
N GLY A 700 10.87 -0.82 12.09
CA GLY A 700 10.21 0.17 12.94
C GLY A 700 11.19 1.10 13.67
N ALA A 701 12.40 0.60 13.97
CA ALA A 701 13.49 1.40 14.54
C ALA A 701 13.99 2.53 13.63
N TYR A 702 13.69 2.49 12.33
CA TYR A 702 14.07 3.49 11.34
C TYR A 702 12.84 4.19 10.71
N ILE A 703 11.67 4.04 11.32
CA ILE A 703 10.40 4.64 10.88
C ILE A 703 9.91 5.56 12.01
N ASP A 704 10.03 6.86 11.81
CA ASP A 704 9.66 7.88 12.81
C ASP A 704 8.13 8.07 12.94
N GLN A 705 7.37 7.68 11.92
CA GLN A 705 5.90 7.55 11.98
C GLN A 705 5.47 6.12 12.30
N SER A 706 4.74 5.42 11.44
CA SER A 706 4.37 4.00 11.54
C SER A 706 4.34 3.36 10.15
N GLN A 707 3.73 2.18 10.03
CA GLN A 707 3.63 1.41 8.78
C GLN A 707 2.29 0.67 8.70
N SER A 708 1.69 0.60 7.52
CA SER A 708 0.38 -0.03 7.29
C SER A 708 0.46 -1.56 7.27
N LEU A 709 0.51 -2.19 8.44
CA LEU A 709 0.81 -3.61 8.57
C LEU A 709 -0.44 -4.50 8.47
N ASN A 710 -0.71 -5.09 7.31
CA ASN A 710 -1.73 -6.12 7.19
C ASN A 710 -1.28 -7.45 7.82
N ILE A 711 -2.23 -8.17 8.42
CA ILE A 711 -2.02 -9.49 8.98
C ILE A 711 -2.89 -10.51 8.25
N HIS A 712 -2.30 -11.64 7.88
CA HIS A 712 -2.94 -12.67 7.08
C HIS A 712 -3.06 -13.97 7.89
N LEU A 713 -4.28 -14.44 8.14
CA LEU A 713 -4.54 -15.70 8.83
C LEU A 713 -5.51 -16.55 8.03
N LYS A 714 -5.05 -17.71 7.55
CA LYS A 714 -5.89 -18.66 6.80
C LYS A 714 -7.12 -19.08 7.61
N GLU A 715 -6.89 -19.52 8.84
CA GLU A 715 -7.93 -19.94 9.79
C GLU A 715 -7.77 -19.13 11.09
N PRO A 716 -8.45 -17.98 11.20
CA PRO A 716 -8.38 -17.16 12.40
C PRO A 716 -9.03 -17.91 13.56
N THR A 717 -8.29 -18.05 14.66
CA THR A 717 -8.85 -18.46 15.95
C THR A 717 -8.55 -17.36 16.96
N MET A 718 -9.39 -17.24 17.99
CA MET A 718 -9.18 -16.24 19.05
C MET A 718 -7.79 -16.36 19.69
N GLY A 719 -7.28 -17.60 19.86
CA GLY A 719 -5.94 -17.85 20.38
C GLY A 719 -4.83 -17.35 19.44
N LYS A 720 -4.90 -17.66 18.14
CA LYS A 720 -3.92 -17.18 17.14
C LYS A 720 -3.93 -15.66 17.07
N LEU A 721 -5.11 -15.04 16.96
CA LEU A 721 -5.26 -13.58 16.93
C LEU A 721 -4.71 -12.92 18.21
N THR A 722 -5.03 -13.47 19.37
CA THR A 722 -4.51 -12.99 20.66
C THR A 722 -2.98 -13.04 20.66
N SER A 723 -2.40 -14.19 20.34
CA SER A 723 -0.94 -14.35 20.34
C SER A 723 -0.23 -13.38 19.38
N MET A 724 -0.85 -13.10 18.23
CA MET A 724 -0.34 -12.21 17.20
C MET A 724 -0.36 -10.74 17.66
N HIS A 725 -1.48 -10.25 18.18
CA HIS A 725 -1.57 -8.90 18.73
C HIS A 725 -0.62 -8.70 19.91
N PHE A 726 -0.56 -9.66 20.85
CA PHE A 726 0.36 -9.56 21.99
C PHE A 726 1.82 -9.61 21.56
N ALA A 727 2.17 -10.39 20.53
CA ALA A 727 3.51 -10.40 19.97
C ALA A 727 3.87 -9.03 19.36
N GLY A 728 2.99 -8.45 18.55
CA GLY A 728 3.20 -7.13 17.94
C GLY A 728 3.36 -6.02 19.00
N TRP A 729 2.49 -6.02 20.02
CA TRP A 729 2.58 -5.09 21.15
C TRP A 729 3.90 -5.23 21.92
N LYS A 730 4.29 -6.45 22.30
CA LYS A 730 5.53 -6.70 23.05
C LYS A 730 6.80 -6.41 22.24
N MET A 731 6.73 -6.51 20.91
CA MET A 731 7.81 -6.07 20.02
C MET A 731 7.89 -4.55 19.90
N GLY A 732 6.94 -3.82 20.48
CA GLY A 732 6.88 -2.37 20.47
C GLY A 732 6.32 -1.79 19.17
N LEU A 733 5.55 -2.53 18.37
CA LEU A 733 4.95 -1.93 17.18
C LEU A 733 4.10 -0.70 17.53
N LYS A 734 3.99 0.25 16.60
CA LYS A 734 3.08 1.41 16.71
C LYS A 734 1.71 1.04 16.15
N THR A 735 1.69 0.51 14.94
CA THR A 735 0.54 -0.15 14.32
C THR A 735 0.72 -1.66 14.46
N GLY A 736 -0.12 -2.28 15.28
CA GLY A 736 -0.13 -3.74 15.44
C GLY A 736 -0.83 -4.44 14.28
N MET A 737 -1.88 -3.81 13.75
CA MET A 737 -2.64 -4.34 12.63
C MET A 737 -3.38 -3.24 11.87
N TYR A 738 -3.18 -3.18 10.56
CA TYR A 738 -4.02 -2.46 9.62
C TYR A 738 -5.27 -3.32 9.34
N TYR A 739 -5.31 -4.10 8.26
CA TYR A 739 -6.38 -5.09 8.06
C TYR A 739 -5.99 -6.47 8.61
N LEU A 740 -7.00 -7.16 9.17
CA LEU A 740 -6.99 -8.62 9.23
C LEU A 740 -7.53 -9.17 7.91
N ARG A 741 -6.73 -9.98 7.22
CA ARG A 741 -7.10 -10.70 6.01
C ARG A 741 -7.26 -12.18 6.35
N THR A 742 -8.39 -12.75 5.98
CA THR A 742 -8.72 -14.16 6.22
C THR A 742 -9.05 -14.87 4.91
N MET A 743 -8.87 -16.18 4.88
CA MET A 743 -9.38 -17.02 3.79
C MET A 743 -10.69 -17.67 4.23
N ALA A 744 -11.62 -17.83 3.29
CA ALA A 744 -12.84 -18.59 3.55
C ALA A 744 -12.49 -20.05 3.93
N ALA A 745 -13.23 -20.61 4.90
CA ALA A 745 -12.99 -21.97 5.41
C ALA A 745 -13.15 -23.07 4.33
N SER A 746 -13.97 -22.81 3.31
CA SER A 746 -14.13 -23.68 2.14
C SER A 746 -13.62 -22.99 0.89
N ALA A 747 -12.72 -23.64 0.14
CA ALA A 747 -12.40 -23.20 -1.21
C ALA A 747 -13.66 -23.31 -2.07
N PRO A 748 -14.10 -22.23 -2.75
CA PRO A 748 -15.19 -22.35 -3.71
C PRO A 748 -14.83 -23.36 -4.80
N ILE A 749 -15.83 -24.07 -5.33
CA ILE A 749 -15.64 -24.99 -6.46
C ILE A 749 -14.95 -24.23 -7.59
N GLN A 750 -13.73 -24.63 -7.94
CA GLN A 750 -12.94 -23.96 -8.95
C GLN A 750 -13.35 -24.44 -10.34
N PHE A 751 -14.40 -23.83 -10.90
CA PHE A 751 -14.91 -24.16 -12.24
C PHE A 751 -13.89 -23.98 -13.38
N THR A 752 -12.79 -23.26 -13.14
CA THR A 752 -11.72 -23.02 -14.12
C THR A 752 -10.65 -24.12 -14.15
N VAL A 753 -10.72 -25.09 -13.24
CA VAL A 753 -9.75 -26.20 -13.17
C VAL A 753 -10.29 -27.40 -13.92
N ASP A 754 -9.53 -27.85 -14.92
CA ASP A 754 -9.79 -29.12 -15.60
C ASP A 754 -9.38 -30.28 -14.69
N GLN A 755 -10.36 -30.96 -14.11
CA GLN A 755 -10.10 -32.08 -13.19
C GLN A 755 -9.48 -33.29 -13.89
N GLU A 756 -9.74 -33.50 -15.18
CA GLU A 756 -9.13 -34.60 -15.93
C GLU A 756 -7.63 -34.38 -16.10
N GLN A 757 -7.20 -33.13 -16.32
CA GLN A 757 -5.78 -32.80 -16.40
C GLN A 757 -5.02 -32.98 -15.07
N LEU A 758 -5.69 -32.83 -13.92
CA LEU A 758 -5.05 -33.08 -12.63
C LEU A 758 -4.74 -34.56 -12.39
N LEU A 759 -5.51 -35.47 -13.00
CA LEU A 759 -5.29 -36.92 -12.95
C LEU A 759 -4.10 -37.36 -13.81
N VAL A 760 -3.67 -36.53 -14.77
CA VAL A 760 -2.48 -36.79 -15.60
C VAL A 760 -1.23 -36.50 -14.79
N GLU A 761 -0.42 -37.53 -14.56
CA GLU A 761 0.88 -37.41 -13.90
C GLU A 761 1.78 -36.45 -14.69
N ASP A 762 2.23 -35.38 -14.04
CA ASP A 762 3.09 -34.39 -14.69
C ASP A 762 4.52 -34.95 -14.73
N THR A 763 4.97 -35.37 -15.92
CA THR A 763 6.28 -36.01 -16.13
C THR A 763 7.41 -35.00 -16.36
N ASN A 764 7.13 -33.69 -16.32
CA ASN A 764 8.17 -32.68 -16.53
C ASN A 764 9.15 -32.65 -15.35
N ILE A 765 10.40 -33.01 -15.63
CA ILE A 765 11.50 -32.97 -14.66
C ILE A 765 12.27 -31.66 -14.86
N ALA A 766 12.57 -30.98 -13.75
CA ALA A 766 13.32 -29.74 -13.76
C ALA A 766 14.67 -29.90 -14.49
N ARG A 767 14.93 -29.08 -15.50
CA ARG A 767 16.21 -29.12 -16.24
C ARG A 767 17.37 -28.73 -15.32
N SER A 768 18.44 -29.52 -15.32
CA SER A 768 19.71 -29.19 -14.67
C SER A 768 20.36 -27.99 -15.38
N LYS A 769 20.23 -26.78 -14.84
CA LYS A 769 20.95 -25.61 -15.35
C LYS A 769 22.44 -25.78 -15.04
N LYS A 770 23.32 -25.85 -16.05
CA LYS A 770 24.75 -25.52 -15.90
C LYS A 770 24.81 -24.02 -15.57
N ARG A 771 24.78 -23.69 -14.29
CA ARG A 771 24.91 -22.30 -13.83
C ARG A 771 26.34 -21.82 -14.15
N THR A 772 26.45 -20.80 -15.00
CA THR A 772 27.68 -20.03 -15.16
C THR A 772 27.95 -19.28 -13.85
N GLY A 773 28.86 -19.83 -13.05
CA GLY A 773 29.68 -19.13 -12.06
C GLY A 773 29.02 -18.04 -11.22
N GLY A 774 28.09 -18.41 -10.34
CA GLY A 774 27.86 -17.71 -9.07
C GLY A 774 28.05 -18.76 -7.98
N THR A 775 29.12 -18.65 -7.20
CA THR A 775 29.48 -19.59 -6.14
C THR A 775 28.32 -19.80 -5.16
N GLY A 776 28.10 -21.05 -4.76
CA GLY A 776 27.02 -21.44 -3.85
C GLY A 776 27.00 -20.62 -2.56
N ALA A 777 25.79 -20.40 -2.02
CA ALA A 777 25.55 -19.74 -0.73
C ALA A 777 26.54 -18.57 -0.45
N SER A 778 26.73 -17.68 -1.41
CA SER A 778 27.38 -16.40 -1.15
C SER A 778 26.33 -15.51 -0.52
N ALA A 779 26.58 -15.04 0.70
CA ALA A 779 25.85 -13.92 1.28
C ALA A 779 25.76 -12.79 0.24
N TYR A 780 24.58 -12.17 0.10
CA TYR A 780 24.46 -10.98 -0.74
C TYR A 780 25.40 -9.91 -0.17
N SER A 781 26.09 -9.18 -1.03
CA SER A 781 27.09 -8.22 -0.60
C SER A 781 26.42 -6.90 -0.19
N ALA A 782 26.54 -6.52 1.07
CA ALA A 782 26.09 -5.23 1.57
C ALA A 782 27.25 -4.21 1.50
N ILE A 783 27.53 -3.69 0.30
CA ILE A 783 28.56 -2.67 0.13
C ILE A 783 27.90 -1.35 -0.30
N PRO A 784 28.03 -0.27 0.49
CA PRO A 784 27.68 1.06 0.03
C PRO A 784 28.69 1.47 -1.06
N ARG A 785 28.27 1.46 -2.31
CA ARG A 785 29.10 1.97 -3.41
C ARG A 785 28.90 3.47 -3.54
N THR A 786 29.96 4.24 -3.26
CA THR A 786 30.05 5.64 -3.68
C THR A 786 30.42 5.68 -5.16
N SER A 787 29.72 6.50 -5.93
CA SER A 787 30.01 6.72 -7.35
C SER A 787 31.32 7.50 -7.54
N GLY A 788 32.45 6.78 -7.68
CA GLY A 788 33.68 7.28 -8.33
C GLY A 788 34.96 7.30 -7.49
N ALA A 789 35.91 6.43 -7.86
CA ALA A 789 37.37 6.66 -8.02
C ALA A 789 38.10 5.29 -7.95
N GLU A 790 38.66 4.83 -9.08
CA GLU A 790 39.52 3.64 -9.12
C GLU A 790 40.82 3.90 -8.36
N ALA A 791 41.17 3.01 -7.42
CA ALA A 791 42.50 2.93 -6.84
C ALA A 791 43.01 1.48 -6.90
N VAL A 792 44.10 1.32 -7.64
CA VAL A 792 44.87 0.10 -7.88
C VAL A 792 45.68 -0.27 -6.63
N THR A 793 45.69 -1.54 -6.20
CA THR A 793 46.84 -2.23 -5.55
C THR A 793 46.47 -3.72 -5.30
N ALA A 794 47.13 -4.67 -5.98
CA ALA A 794 48.33 -5.42 -5.60
C ALA A 794 48.05 -6.66 -4.70
N LYS A 795 48.15 -7.85 -5.30
CA LYS A 795 47.99 -9.18 -4.69
C LYS A 795 49.21 -9.57 -3.85
N VAL A 796 48.98 -10.16 -2.67
CA VAL A 796 49.94 -11.05 -1.98
C VAL A 796 49.19 -12.33 -1.57
N ALA A 797 49.80 -13.47 -1.89
CA ALA A 797 49.27 -14.82 -1.68
C ALA A 797 49.66 -15.40 -0.31
N ALA A 798 48.85 -16.32 0.21
CA ALA A 798 49.21 -17.25 1.29
C ALA A 798 48.68 -18.67 0.99
N PRO A 799 49.33 -19.75 1.48
CA PRO A 799 49.12 -21.12 1.02
C PRO A 799 48.20 -21.98 1.91
N VAL A 800 47.84 -23.12 1.33
CA VAL A 800 46.89 -24.17 1.75
C VAL A 800 47.51 -25.16 2.75
N GLU A 801 46.71 -25.71 3.67
CA GLU A 801 47.01 -27.02 4.29
C GLU A 801 45.74 -27.81 4.67
N GLU A 802 45.86 -29.14 4.65
CA GLU A 802 44.81 -30.16 4.55
C GLU A 802 44.32 -30.79 5.89
N THR A 803 43.13 -31.38 5.80
CA THR A 803 42.34 -32.39 6.58
C THR A 803 43.11 -33.41 7.48
N PRO A 804 42.51 -34.14 8.48
CA PRO A 804 41.50 -35.21 8.24
C PRO A 804 40.48 -35.64 9.34
N ARG A 805 39.59 -36.54 8.89
CA ARG A 805 38.41 -37.24 9.46
C ARG A 805 38.73 -38.35 10.50
N THR A 806 37.73 -38.70 11.32
CA THR A 806 37.38 -40.07 11.84
C THR A 806 35.92 -40.01 12.40
N VAL A 807 34.87 -40.79 12.03
CA VAL A 807 34.50 -42.23 11.94
C VAL A 807 33.81 -42.83 13.21
N ALA A 808 32.54 -43.27 13.00
CA ALA A 808 31.77 -44.43 13.52
C ALA A 808 30.90 -44.39 14.82
N ALA A 809 29.74 -45.06 14.68
CA ALA A 809 28.60 -45.35 15.60
C ALA A 809 28.85 -46.63 16.49
N PRO A 810 27.90 -47.21 17.31
CA PRO A 810 26.57 -47.78 16.91
C PRO A 810 25.40 -47.86 17.98
N VAL A 811 24.14 -48.03 17.48
CA VAL A 811 23.00 -48.97 17.81
C VAL A 811 22.51 -49.13 19.29
N VAL A 812 21.20 -49.17 19.66
CA VAL A 812 20.27 -50.35 19.71
C VAL A 812 18.83 -49.98 20.20
N ALA A 813 17.82 -50.48 19.47
CA ALA A 813 16.47 -51.07 19.74
C ALA A 813 15.34 -50.50 20.67
N ALA A 814 14.12 -50.76 20.17
CA ALA A 814 12.76 -50.68 20.77
C ALA A 814 12.40 -51.91 21.66
N PRO A 815 11.21 -52.00 22.33
CA PRO A 815 9.88 -52.37 21.73
C PRO A 815 8.68 -51.54 22.31
N ALA A 816 7.55 -51.28 21.65
CA ALA A 816 6.38 -52.08 21.20
C ALA A 816 5.41 -52.59 22.30
N VAL A 817 4.09 -52.31 22.13
CA VAL A 817 2.92 -53.24 22.09
C VAL A 817 1.57 -52.64 22.60
N GLU A 818 0.58 -52.57 21.68
CA GLU A 818 -0.89 -52.87 21.71
C GLU A 818 -1.89 -52.16 22.67
N ALA A 819 -3.23 -52.11 22.46
CA ALA A 819 -4.18 -52.18 21.32
C ALA A 819 -5.65 -52.13 21.85
N LYS A 820 -6.63 -51.82 20.96
CA LYS A 820 -8.09 -52.19 20.93
C LYS A 820 -9.07 -51.30 21.74
N THR A 821 -10.33 -50.97 21.33
CA THR A 821 -11.37 -51.51 20.37
C THR A 821 -12.53 -50.45 20.27
N GLU A 822 -13.18 -50.17 19.12
CA GLU A 822 -14.55 -50.60 18.62
C GLU A 822 -15.74 -50.20 19.57
N ASP A 823 -16.95 -49.71 19.21
CA ASP A 823 -17.90 -49.76 18.06
C ASP A 823 -19.00 -48.65 18.25
N ALA A 824 -19.57 -47.97 17.23
CA ALA A 824 -20.77 -48.21 16.39
C ALA A 824 -22.13 -47.54 16.82
N GLU A 825 -22.73 -46.83 15.83
CA GLU A 825 -24.14 -46.53 15.45
C GLU A 825 -25.25 -46.01 16.42
N ALA A 826 -25.97 -44.95 15.99
CA ALA A 826 -27.41 -44.96 15.58
C ALA A 826 -28.10 -43.57 15.66
N GLU A 827 -28.88 -43.19 14.63
CA GLU A 827 -29.89 -42.10 14.62
C GLU A 827 -31.24 -42.55 15.23
N PRO A 828 -32.20 -41.63 15.47
CA PRO A 828 -33.33 -41.51 14.53
C PRO A 828 -33.95 -40.09 14.33
N GLU A 829 -34.79 -40.01 13.28
CA GLU A 829 -35.72 -38.94 12.85
C GLU A 829 -36.89 -38.67 13.83
N ASP A 830 -37.52 -37.47 13.77
CA ASP A 830 -38.98 -37.32 13.54
C ASP A 830 -39.47 -35.86 13.35
N ALA A 831 -40.66 -35.75 12.74
CA ALA A 831 -41.21 -34.64 11.96
C ALA A 831 -42.28 -33.73 12.63
N GLU A 832 -42.69 -32.71 11.85
CA GLU A 832 -44.01 -32.03 11.77
C GLU A 832 -44.51 -30.98 12.82
N SER A 833 -44.75 -29.73 12.36
CA SER A 833 -46.10 -29.25 11.93
C SER A 833 -46.27 -27.70 11.87
N ARG A 834 -46.89 -27.24 10.75
CA ARG A 834 -47.88 -26.12 10.56
C ARG A 834 -47.50 -24.66 10.90
N ALA A 835 -48.01 -23.59 10.26
CA ALA A 835 -48.68 -23.31 8.99
C ALA A 835 -48.94 -21.77 8.94
N VAL A 836 -48.87 -21.16 7.73
CA VAL A 836 -49.55 -19.93 7.25
C VAL A 836 -49.29 -18.59 7.96
N GLU A 837 -48.64 -17.64 7.27
CA GLU A 837 -49.24 -16.36 6.81
C GLU A 837 -48.29 -15.64 5.85
N GLY A 838 -48.85 -15.06 4.79
CA GLY A 838 -48.16 -14.65 3.57
C GLY A 838 -47.18 -13.49 3.75
N ASP A 839 -45.97 -13.68 3.22
CA ASP A 839 -44.94 -12.66 3.14
C ASP A 839 -44.94 -12.02 1.74
N ILE A 840 -45.15 -10.71 1.71
CA ILE A 840 -45.28 -9.83 0.54
C ILE A 840 -43.90 -9.29 0.11
N PHE A 841 -42.80 -9.86 0.64
CA PHE A 841 -41.42 -9.41 0.42
C PHE A 841 -40.53 -10.41 -0.35
N SER A 842 -41.10 -11.43 -1.01
CA SER A 842 -40.33 -12.22 -1.99
C SER A 842 -40.22 -11.49 -3.34
N ASP A 843 -39.36 -10.47 -3.36
CA ASP A 843 -38.62 -9.90 -4.51
C ASP A 843 -38.37 -8.40 -4.30
N ALA A 844 -37.40 -8.09 -3.43
CA ALA A 844 -36.53 -6.90 -3.51
C ALA A 844 -35.84 -6.68 -2.15
N ALA A 845 -34.69 -7.33 -1.95
CA ALA A 845 -33.75 -6.97 -0.88
C ALA A 845 -32.32 -6.91 -1.47
N LEU A 846 -31.93 -5.69 -1.84
CA LEU A 846 -30.58 -5.13 -1.98
C LEU A 846 -29.48 -6.04 -2.59
N GLN A 847 -29.55 -6.18 -3.91
CA GLN A 847 -28.39 -6.43 -4.76
C GLN A 847 -27.51 -5.18 -4.87
N CYS A 848 -26.21 -5.39 -5.08
CA CYS A 848 -25.36 -4.48 -5.85
C CYS A 848 -26.18 -3.82 -6.97
N SER A 849 -26.08 -2.50 -7.15
CA SER A 849 -26.72 -1.83 -8.30
C SER A 849 -26.40 -2.61 -9.58
N ILE A 850 -27.41 -3.26 -10.16
CA ILE A 850 -27.28 -3.98 -11.43
C ILE A 850 -26.86 -3.02 -12.54
N GLU A 851 -27.18 -1.73 -12.40
CA GLU A 851 -26.88 -0.69 -13.36
C GLU A 851 -25.47 -0.10 -13.19
N ASN A 852 -24.79 -0.33 -12.06
CA ASN A 852 -23.43 0.17 -11.86
C ASN A 852 -22.60 -0.71 -10.92
N LYS A 853 -22.24 -1.90 -11.42
CA LYS A 853 -21.39 -2.89 -10.73
C LYS A 853 -19.92 -2.46 -10.59
N ASP A 854 -19.53 -1.34 -11.21
CA ASP A 854 -18.13 -0.92 -11.39
C ASP A 854 -17.53 -0.07 -10.24
N ALA A 855 -18.32 0.24 -9.20
CA ALA A 855 -17.95 1.22 -8.18
C ALA A 855 -17.21 0.64 -6.94
N CYS A 856 -17.18 -0.68 -6.73
CA CYS A 856 -16.58 -1.25 -5.51
C CYS A 856 -15.13 -1.71 -5.73
N ILE A 857 -14.17 -0.84 -5.40
CA ILE A 857 -12.73 -1.12 -5.41
C ILE A 857 -12.30 -1.99 -4.20
N MET A 858 -13.13 -2.07 -3.15
CA MET A 858 -12.77 -2.74 -1.88
C MET A 858 -12.77 -4.27 -1.93
N CYS A 859 -13.31 -4.88 -2.99
CA CYS A 859 -13.24 -6.33 -3.21
C CYS A 859 -12.05 -6.74 -4.10
N GLN A 860 -11.08 -5.85 -4.33
CA GLN A 860 -9.89 -6.10 -5.16
C GLN A 860 -8.59 -6.24 -4.33
N GLY A 861 -8.68 -6.92 -3.19
CA GLY A 861 -7.52 -7.37 -2.40
C GLY A 861 -7.65 -8.83 -2.08
#